data_AF-A0A242PE00-F1
#
_entry.id   AF-A0A242PE00-F1
#
_cell.length_a   1.000
_cell.length_b   1.000
_cell.length_c   1.000
_cell.angle_alpha   90.00
_cell.angle_beta   90.00
_cell.angle_gamma   90.00
#
_symmetry.space_group_name_H-M   'P 1'
#
loop_
_entity.id
_entity.type
_entity.pdbx_description
1 polymer ?
#
loop_
_entity_poly.entity_id
_entity_poly.type
_entity_poly.pdbx_seq_one_letter_code
_entity_poly.pdbx_strand_id
1 'polypeptide(L)'
;MDLYLVFKIGILIFGLISWFLYKSDRSINKNVLNDHIRQRERIRDLTDEELELLQPFLTSKLAVYPYNFQSSLIDNKVSYLLGTCTRKSLYSNTEEIAYYYDVDNIEIFFPYNMDMYIDESNIFEVVFTKHYGIVIKVNDYDIKTAFENYDPNEEYLFRDVKQTKSKEKIFDNELFEEHNTTHRQDGINSSDVESLSIYNDSKNLDNNQAYLEASKNYYKLLYQREETQFEAAIRRKHSLGWLTSLCLILATVFLIRSWLGENDQISILILICLGAAAFFAWYKPKDYLNSQQVSVVKAKIYDKDPNTCSIEVGNLMVLEYPKYWLNFIPETSDLATEMVISNDNKKLLRYGQTLSINNEVEQFGPPKLVSRNKILFVIGVILSAVLYYFTDPVNNGYFAYQYYSQQSENLQIKDFTTLKNSVIKPGDIVNINIKNTSCDVNDLNEEYQCHNFFINNEPMALKENNVMAIEGSLKHIFDTSFVNDVVDTEMLRFQNVQSLYVDMLNRSSNDGRYVKNSFSKIADIGQMVIDIDMVCKILPIKECDNVKYNLTHLFDSSRSKANITWDDLLTESTKNPRFSEIVETRKMRSLKQALEPFKSELKSELVNVISKYQSDNGVKITLTNQSYVDMAPLVMSNSMRFDENGYINYYFAILNNSIPANINIVGSVSDILYHKVENSDRHNLETQSISDLKVNANHHYNLDENQQLSSNLLIIINVIMFVMTTLIAMINAVKLVQKTIINRNRSKEIIKYYQDRLI
;
A
#
# COMPACT_ATOMS: atom_id res chain seq x y z
N MET A 1 -13.45 3.72 -5.23
CA MET A 1 -12.16 3.28 -4.65
C MET A 1 -11.09 3.31 -5.73
N ASP A 2 -10.02 4.07 -5.55
CA ASP A 2 -9.11 4.39 -6.65
C ASP A 2 -8.31 3.20 -7.19
N LEU A 3 -8.15 3.19 -8.52
CA LEU A 3 -7.22 2.35 -9.29
C LEU A 3 -5.80 2.33 -8.67
N TYR A 4 -5.41 3.47 -8.09
CA TYR A 4 -4.16 3.69 -7.35
C TYR A 4 -3.95 2.74 -6.16
N LEU A 5 -5.02 2.35 -5.46
CA LEU A 5 -4.94 1.47 -4.29
C LEU A 5 -4.71 0.01 -4.70
N VAL A 6 -5.38 -0.44 -5.77
CA VAL A 6 -5.14 -1.76 -6.38
C VAL A 6 -3.72 -1.84 -6.95
N PHE A 7 -3.24 -0.80 -7.63
CA PHE A 7 -1.87 -0.72 -8.13
C PHE A 7 -0.84 -0.71 -7.00
N LYS A 8 -1.10 0.01 -5.90
CA LYS A 8 -0.30 -0.03 -4.67
C LYS A 8 -0.23 -1.43 -4.05
N ILE A 9 -1.33 -2.16 -3.98
CA ILE A 9 -1.34 -3.55 -3.49
C ILE A 9 -0.55 -4.46 -4.43
N GLY A 10 -0.68 -4.30 -5.75
CA GLY A 10 0.13 -5.01 -6.74
C GLY A 10 1.64 -4.75 -6.57
N ILE A 11 2.04 -3.49 -6.41
CA ILE A 11 3.43 -3.09 -6.12
C ILE A 11 3.88 -3.63 -4.76
N LEU A 12 3.04 -3.64 -3.72
CA LEU A 12 3.37 -4.20 -2.41
C LEU A 12 3.62 -5.71 -2.49
N ILE A 13 2.77 -6.44 -3.22
CA ILE A 13 2.95 -7.89 -3.44
C ILE A 13 4.23 -8.15 -4.24
N PHE A 14 4.47 -7.39 -5.31
CA PHE A 14 5.69 -7.53 -6.12
C PHE A 14 6.94 -7.18 -5.30
N GLY A 15 6.92 -6.08 -4.55
CA GLY A 15 8.00 -5.65 -3.66
C GLY A 15 8.26 -6.62 -2.51
N LEU A 16 7.23 -7.26 -1.95
CA LEU A 16 7.38 -8.34 -0.97
C LEU A 16 8.02 -9.58 -1.59
N ILE A 17 7.66 -9.95 -2.83
CA ILE A 17 8.28 -11.06 -3.56
C ILE A 17 9.75 -10.73 -3.86
N SER A 18 10.05 -9.56 -4.41
CA SER A 18 11.42 -9.09 -4.66
C SER A 18 12.25 -9.00 -3.39
N TRP A 19 11.68 -8.55 -2.26
CA TRP A 19 12.37 -8.52 -0.97
C TRP A 19 12.61 -9.94 -0.43
N PHE A 20 11.67 -10.88 -0.57
CA PHE A 20 11.90 -12.26 -0.18
C PHE A 20 12.99 -12.95 -1.01
N LEU A 21 13.06 -12.69 -2.32
CA LEU A 21 14.13 -13.17 -3.18
C LEU A 21 15.47 -12.54 -2.80
N TYR A 22 15.55 -11.20 -2.75
CA TYR A 22 16.74 -10.46 -2.36
C TYR A 22 17.28 -10.86 -0.97
N LYS A 23 16.39 -11.09 0.01
CA LYS A 23 16.76 -11.53 1.35
C LYS A 23 17.20 -13.00 1.38
N SER A 24 16.66 -13.84 0.49
CA SER A 24 17.14 -15.21 0.29
C SER A 24 18.59 -15.19 -0.20
N ASP A 25 18.87 -14.46 -1.28
CA ASP A 25 20.20 -14.37 -1.89
C ASP A 25 21.23 -13.77 -0.92
N ARG A 26 20.90 -12.67 -0.23
CA ARG A 26 21.78 -12.11 0.82
C ARG A 26 22.00 -13.03 2.03
N SER A 27 21.08 -13.95 2.31
CA SER A 27 21.30 -14.96 3.36
C SER A 27 22.21 -16.09 2.90
N ILE A 28 22.22 -16.40 1.60
CA ILE A 28 23.13 -17.37 0.98
C ILE A 28 24.55 -16.81 1.01
N ASN A 29 24.78 -15.58 0.51
CA ASN A 29 26.10 -14.92 0.57
C ASN A 29 26.66 -14.88 1.99
N LYS A 30 25.83 -14.57 2.99
CA LYS A 30 26.26 -14.55 4.39
C LYS A 30 26.66 -15.94 4.90
N ASN A 31 25.99 -17.00 4.49
CA ASN A 31 26.38 -18.36 4.90
C ASN A 31 27.69 -18.77 4.20
N VAL A 32 27.75 -18.65 2.87
CA VAL A 32 28.96 -18.93 2.05
C VAL A 32 30.19 -18.22 2.62
N LEU A 33 30.08 -16.93 2.93
CA LEU A 33 31.16 -16.17 3.55
C LEU A 33 31.55 -16.73 4.94
N ASN A 34 30.60 -17.05 5.82
CA ASN A 34 30.90 -17.57 7.15
C ASN A 34 31.50 -18.99 7.12
N ASP A 35 31.08 -19.81 6.17
CA ASP A 35 31.61 -21.17 5.99
C ASP A 35 33.04 -21.09 5.40
N HIS A 36 33.28 -20.26 4.37
CA HIS A 36 34.64 -19.96 3.89
C HIS A 36 35.55 -19.38 4.99
N ILE A 37 35.07 -18.44 5.81
CA ILE A 37 35.82 -17.87 6.95
C ILE A 37 36.32 -18.94 7.93
N ARG A 38 35.56 -20.04 8.09
CA ARG A 38 35.91 -21.17 8.97
C ARG A 38 36.91 -22.12 8.31
N GLN A 39 36.75 -22.36 7.00
CA GLN A 39 37.54 -23.31 6.21
C GLN A 39 38.87 -22.75 5.71
N ARG A 40 38.99 -21.41 5.61
CA ARG A 40 40.14 -20.75 4.97
C ARG A 40 41.50 -21.14 5.54
N GLU A 41 42.44 -21.38 4.64
CA GLU A 41 43.86 -21.46 4.97
C GLU A 41 44.38 -20.06 5.37
N ARG A 42 45.22 -20.01 6.41
CA ARG A 42 45.76 -18.77 6.98
C ARG A 42 47.25 -18.74 6.69
N ILE A 43 47.66 -17.94 5.71
CA ILE A 43 49.02 -18.00 5.15
C ILE A 43 49.99 -17.20 6.02
N ARG A 44 49.54 -16.02 6.44
CA ARG A 44 50.32 -15.05 7.23
C ARG A 44 49.40 -14.12 8.01
N ASP A 45 50.01 -13.31 8.85
CA ASP A 45 49.35 -12.21 9.53
C ASP A 45 49.48 -10.93 8.68
N LEU A 46 48.52 -10.02 8.84
CA LEU A 46 48.66 -8.62 8.43
C LEU A 46 49.90 -8.01 9.06
N THR A 47 50.70 -7.31 8.25
CA THR A 47 51.75 -6.44 8.76
C THR A 47 51.15 -5.16 9.35
N ASP A 48 51.89 -4.48 10.23
CA ASP A 48 51.44 -3.21 10.82
C ASP A 48 51.21 -2.12 9.74
N GLU A 49 52.03 -2.11 8.68
CA GLU A 49 51.92 -1.21 7.53
C GLU A 49 50.62 -1.45 6.72
N GLU A 50 50.29 -2.71 6.40
CA GLU A 50 49.02 -3.05 5.74
C GLU A 50 47.81 -2.71 6.64
N LEU A 51 47.92 -2.90 7.96
CA LEU A 51 46.85 -2.59 8.91
C LEU A 51 46.62 -1.07 9.05
N GLU A 52 47.67 -0.25 8.90
CA GLU A 52 47.58 1.21 8.82
C GLU A 52 46.87 1.65 7.52
N LEU A 53 47.27 1.09 6.38
CA LEU A 53 46.64 1.34 5.07
C LEU A 53 45.16 0.90 5.01
N LEU A 54 44.73 -0.02 5.88
CA LEU A 54 43.32 -0.42 5.99
C LEU A 54 42.45 0.50 6.88
N GLN A 55 43.05 1.36 7.72
CA GLN A 55 42.30 2.20 8.68
C GLN A 55 41.20 3.07 8.03
N PRO A 56 41.37 3.70 6.86
CA PRO A 56 40.32 4.52 6.24
C PRO A 56 39.03 3.73 5.96
N PHE A 57 39.16 2.46 5.56
CA PHE A 57 38.03 1.59 5.21
C PHE A 57 37.36 0.95 6.43
N LEU A 58 38.09 0.81 7.54
CA LEU A 58 37.58 0.33 8.83
C LEU A 58 36.98 1.45 9.70
N THR A 59 37.27 2.73 9.39
CA THR A 59 36.76 3.88 10.15
C THR A 59 35.70 4.71 9.41
N SER A 60 35.73 4.75 8.08
CA SER A 60 34.79 5.55 7.27
C SER A 60 33.79 4.70 6.49
N LYS A 61 32.50 4.91 6.79
CA LYS A 61 31.39 4.33 6.00
C LYS A 61 31.36 4.80 4.54
N LEU A 62 31.91 5.99 4.24
CA LEU A 62 31.95 6.51 2.88
C LEU A 62 33.05 5.85 2.04
N ALA A 63 34.17 5.47 2.65
CA ALA A 63 35.30 4.85 1.96
C ALA A 63 35.00 3.47 1.36
N VAL A 64 33.97 2.78 1.89
CA VAL A 64 33.53 1.45 1.44
C VAL A 64 32.16 1.44 0.77
N TYR A 65 31.57 2.60 0.44
CA TYR A 65 30.28 2.62 -0.28
C TYR A 65 30.44 1.98 -1.67
N PRO A 66 29.55 1.05 -2.11
CA PRO A 66 28.21 0.74 -1.59
C PRO A 66 28.12 -0.44 -0.60
N TYR A 67 29.23 -0.97 -0.10
CA TYR A 67 29.27 -2.12 0.81
C TYR A 67 28.72 -1.79 2.21
N ASN A 68 28.31 -2.82 2.95
CA ASN A 68 27.82 -2.70 4.33
C ASN A 68 28.97 -2.46 5.31
N PHE A 69 29.42 -1.22 5.48
CA PHE A 69 30.51 -0.81 6.39
C PHE A 69 30.63 -1.64 7.68
N GLN A 70 31.83 -2.16 7.92
CA GLN A 70 32.21 -2.90 9.12
C GLN A 70 33.38 -2.19 9.80
N SER A 71 33.25 -1.90 11.10
CA SER A 71 34.28 -1.22 11.88
C SER A 71 35.37 -2.13 12.45
N SER A 72 35.42 -3.39 12.01
CA SER A 72 36.38 -4.39 12.49
C SER A 72 36.53 -5.56 11.53
N LEU A 73 37.78 -6.04 11.45
CA LEU A 73 38.10 -7.36 10.91
C LEU A 73 37.63 -8.45 11.88
N ILE A 74 37.50 -9.68 11.38
CA ILE A 74 37.22 -10.87 12.20
C ILE A 74 38.46 -11.27 12.99
N ASP A 75 39.61 -11.22 12.34
CA ASP A 75 40.95 -11.37 12.88
C ASP A 75 41.97 -10.77 11.88
N ASN A 76 43.24 -10.73 12.25
CA ASN A 76 44.31 -10.14 11.44
C ASN A 76 45.00 -11.19 10.51
N LYS A 77 44.33 -12.29 10.14
CA LYS A 77 44.92 -13.37 9.32
C LYS A 77 44.54 -13.21 7.84
N VAL A 78 45.56 -13.25 6.99
CA VAL A 78 45.47 -13.19 5.52
C VAL A 78 45.21 -14.59 4.96
N SER A 79 44.30 -14.66 3.98
CA SER A 79 43.91 -15.89 3.28
C SER A 79 43.94 -15.70 1.77
N TYR A 80 44.16 -16.78 1.03
CA TYR A 80 44.10 -16.77 -0.44
C TYR A 80 42.66 -16.93 -0.89
N LEU A 81 42.34 -16.26 -1.99
CA LEU A 81 41.09 -16.42 -2.70
C LEU A 81 41.43 -16.42 -4.20
N LEU A 82 41.04 -17.47 -4.91
CA LEU A 82 41.51 -17.79 -6.26
C LEU A 82 40.32 -17.78 -7.21
N GLY A 83 40.45 -17.16 -8.39
CA GLY A 83 39.45 -17.34 -9.46
C GLY A 83 39.18 -16.11 -10.33
N THR A 84 38.08 -16.21 -11.07
CA THR A 84 37.51 -15.12 -11.88
C THR A 84 36.79 -14.12 -10.97
N CYS A 85 37.13 -12.83 -11.07
CA CYS A 85 36.38 -11.79 -10.37
C CYS A 85 35.25 -11.28 -11.26
N THR A 86 34.00 -11.35 -10.77
CA THR A 86 32.84 -10.80 -11.47
C THR A 86 32.28 -9.56 -10.78
N ARG A 87 32.00 -8.52 -11.57
CA ARG A 87 31.29 -7.33 -11.10
C ARG A 87 29.78 -7.58 -11.18
N LYS A 88 29.07 -7.45 -10.06
CA LYS A 88 27.61 -7.56 -9.97
C LYS A 88 27.00 -6.18 -9.86
N SER A 89 26.52 -5.67 -10.98
CA SER A 89 25.88 -4.37 -11.12
C SER A 89 24.38 -4.43 -10.86
N LEU A 90 23.84 -3.52 -10.05
CA LEU A 90 22.41 -3.35 -9.81
C LEU A 90 21.92 -2.04 -10.44
N TYR A 91 20.98 -2.16 -11.37
CA TYR A 91 20.45 -1.03 -12.13
C TYR A 91 19.03 -0.64 -11.71
N SER A 92 18.72 0.66 -11.74
CA SER A 92 17.37 1.21 -11.67
C SER A 92 17.07 1.98 -12.96
N ASN A 93 16.13 1.48 -13.76
CA ASN A 93 15.80 1.92 -15.12
C ASN A 93 16.98 1.84 -16.11
N THR A 94 18.03 2.65 -15.90
CA THR A 94 19.30 2.66 -16.64
C THR A 94 20.52 3.03 -15.76
N GLU A 95 20.33 3.51 -14.54
CA GLU A 95 21.42 3.98 -13.65
C GLU A 95 21.91 2.86 -12.73
N GLU A 96 23.23 2.70 -12.58
CA GLU A 96 23.81 1.77 -11.61
C GLU A 96 23.68 2.34 -10.18
N ILE A 97 22.74 1.79 -9.40
CA ILE A 97 22.46 2.26 -8.04
C ILE A 97 23.44 1.70 -7.01
N ALA A 98 23.97 0.50 -7.25
CA ALA A 98 24.97 -0.17 -6.43
C ALA A 98 25.70 -1.25 -7.25
N TYR A 99 26.92 -1.59 -6.85
CA TYR A 99 27.69 -2.71 -7.40
C TYR A 99 28.49 -3.39 -6.30
N TYR A 100 28.90 -4.64 -6.53
CA TYR A 100 29.94 -5.30 -5.75
C TYR A 100 30.76 -6.22 -6.65
N TYR A 101 31.93 -6.63 -6.17
CA TYR A 101 32.72 -7.67 -6.79
C TYR A 101 32.56 -8.96 -6.00
N ASP A 102 32.47 -10.09 -6.70
CA ASP A 102 32.53 -11.41 -6.11
C ASP A 102 33.49 -12.33 -6.86
N VAL A 103 34.10 -13.24 -6.10
CA VAL A 103 34.87 -14.38 -6.59
C VAL A 103 34.34 -15.59 -5.82
N ASP A 104 33.94 -16.65 -6.52
CA ASP A 104 33.27 -17.83 -5.95
C ASP A 104 32.09 -17.53 -5.01
N ASN A 105 31.31 -16.48 -5.33
CA ASN A 105 30.17 -15.95 -4.55
C ASN A 105 30.56 -15.33 -3.19
N ILE A 106 31.84 -15.03 -2.96
CA ILE A 106 32.33 -14.28 -1.81
C ILE A 106 32.47 -12.81 -2.22
N GLU A 107 31.71 -11.93 -1.58
CA GLU A 107 31.81 -10.47 -1.81
C GLU A 107 33.20 -9.97 -1.38
N ILE A 108 33.92 -9.31 -2.29
CA ILE A 108 35.24 -8.72 -2.05
C ILE A 108 35.26 -7.21 -2.34
N PHE A 109 35.96 -6.45 -1.50
CA PHE A 109 36.16 -5.02 -1.63
C PHE A 109 37.61 -4.73 -2.01
N PHE A 110 37.80 -3.86 -3.00
CA PHE A 110 39.11 -3.40 -3.47
C PHE A 110 39.42 -2.00 -2.91
N PRO A 111 40.38 -1.87 -1.97
CA PRO A 111 40.98 -0.59 -1.62
C PRO A 111 41.64 0.06 -2.84
N TYR A 112 41.80 1.38 -2.83
CA TYR A 112 42.71 2.12 -3.72
C TYR A 112 42.62 1.76 -5.23
N ASN A 113 41.40 1.47 -5.72
CA ASN A 113 41.13 1.04 -7.09
C ASN A 113 41.92 -0.21 -7.56
N MET A 114 42.25 -1.12 -6.63
CA MET A 114 42.93 -2.40 -6.93
C MET A 114 42.18 -3.30 -7.93
N ASP A 115 40.92 -3.00 -8.25
CA ASP A 115 40.14 -3.68 -9.29
C ASP A 115 40.68 -3.44 -10.72
N MET A 116 41.60 -2.49 -10.93
CA MET A 116 42.29 -2.31 -12.22
C MET A 116 43.33 -3.40 -12.54
N TYR A 117 43.78 -4.16 -11.53
CA TYR A 117 44.79 -5.20 -11.67
C TYR A 117 44.17 -6.61 -11.80
N ILE A 118 42.89 -6.68 -12.15
CA ILE A 118 42.14 -7.92 -12.36
C ILE A 118 42.37 -8.43 -13.79
N ASP A 119 42.86 -9.68 -13.87
CA ASP A 119 42.97 -10.48 -15.10
C ASP A 119 41.82 -11.51 -15.20
N GLU A 120 41.84 -12.36 -16.24
CA GLU A 120 40.84 -13.44 -16.41
C GLU A 120 40.86 -14.47 -15.26
N SER A 121 42.00 -14.67 -14.59
CA SER A 121 42.14 -15.55 -13.43
C SER A 121 43.13 -14.93 -12.45
N ASN A 122 42.73 -14.82 -11.18
CA ASN A 122 43.44 -14.00 -10.20
C ASN A 122 43.80 -14.77 -8.93
N ILE A 123 44.86 -14.28 -8.27
CA ILE A 123 45.25 -14.67 -6.92
C ILE A 123 45.06 -13.46 -6.01
N PHE A 124 44.06 -13.50 -5.14
CA PHE A 124 43.83 -12.46 -4.14
C PHE A 124 44.38 -12.90 -2.79
N GLU A 125 45.10 -12.00 -2.10
CA GLU A 125 45.28 -12.07 -0.64
C GLU A 125 44.20 -11.20 -0.01
N VAL A 126 43.39 -11.76 0.89
CA VAL A 126 42.23 -11.10 1.50
C VAL A 126 42.20 -11.24 3.03
N VAL A 127 41.60 -10.25 3.69
CA VAL A 127 41.27 -10.29 5.13
C VAL A 127 39.79 -10.04 5.33
N PHE A 128 39.16 -10.73 6.28
CA PHE A 128 37.70 -10.79 6.34
C PHE A 128 37.08 -9.87 7.36
N THR A 129 36.06 -9.13 6.92
CA THR A 129 35.04 -8.55 7.79
C THR A 129 33.88 -9.55 7.98
N LYS A 130 32.89 -9.22 8.82
CA LYS A 130 31.67 -10.05 9.00
C LYS A 130 30.75 -10.13 7.76
N HIS A 131 31.03 -9.39 6.70
CA HIS A 131 30.14 -9.25 5.54
C HIS A 131 30.81 -9.29 4.16
N TYR A 132 32.13 -9.09 4.06
CA TYR A 132 32.91 -9.17 2.82
C TYR A 132 34.42 -9.32 3.14
N GLY A 133 35.20 -9.83 2.18
CA GLY A 133 36.66 -9.79 2.21
C GLY A 133 37.18 -8.43 1.74
N ILE A 134 38.27 -7.92 2.32
CA ILE A 134 39.02 -6.77 1.81
C ILE A 134 40.29 -7.31 1.16
N VAL A 135 40.59 -6.85 -0.06
CA VAL A 135 41.78 -7.25 -0.81
C VAL A 135 43.02 -6.50 -0.30
N ILE A 136 44.10 -7.24 0.00
CA ILE A 136 45.42 -6.73 0.41
C ILE A 136 46.44 -6.92 -0.70
N LYS A 137 46.23 -7.89 -1.59
CA LYS A 137 47.02 -8.13 -2.79
C LYS A 137 46.16 -8.73 -3.88
N VAL A 138 46.39 -8.36 -5.13
CA VAL A 138 45.85 -9.01 -6.33
C VAL A 138 46.99 -9.28 -7.30
N ASN A 139 47.16 -10.54 -7.66
CA ASN A 139 48.25 -11.02 -8.52
C ASN A 139 49.60 -10.55 -7.96
N ASP A 140 50.34 -9.73 -8.71
CA ASP A 140 51.64 -9.18 -8.29
C ASP A 140 51.55 -7.81 -7.58
N TYR A 141 50.35 -7.22 -7.43
CA TYR A 141 50.13 -5.87 -6.90
C TYR A 141 49.58 -5.90 -5.46
N ASP A 142 50.32 -5.34 -4.51
CA ASP A 142 49.90 -5.21 -3.11
C ASP A 142 49.21 -3.86 -2.80
N ILE A 143 48.55 -3.79 -1.64
CA ILE A 143 47.80 -2.60 -1.18
C ILE A 143 48.69 -1.37 -1.04
N LYS A 144 50.00 -1.56 -0.79
CA LYS A 144 50.98 -0.48 -0.72
C LYS A 144 51.27 0.08 -2.10
N THR A 145 51.55 -0.78 -3.07
CA THR A 145 51.71 -0.42 -4.49
C THR A 145 50.45 0.28 -5.01
N ALA A 146 49.26 -0.20 -4.64
CA ALA A 146 48.01 0.45 -5.00
C ALA A 146 47.85 1.83 -4.34
N PHE A 147 48.17 1.98 -3.05
CA PHE A 147 48.14 3.26 -2.35
C PHE A 147 49.14 4.28 -2.92
N GLU A 148 50.36 3.85 -3.25
CA GLU A 148 51.40 4.70 -3.84
C GLU A 148 51.02 5.20 -5.25
N ASN A 149 50.18 4.45 -5.98
CA ASN A 149 49.65 4.82 -7.30
C ASN A 149 48.23 5.41 -7.26
N TYR A 150 47.64 5.64 -6.08
CA TYR A 150 46.27 6.11 -5.94
C TYR A 150 46.16 7.64 -6.06
N ASP A 151 45.65 8.15 -7.19
CA ASP A 151 45.20 9.55 -7.27
C ASP A 151 43.72 9.66 -6.85
N PRO A 152 43.40 10.35 -5.73
CA PRO A 152 42.02 10.58 -5.31
C PRO A 152 41.23 11.51 -6.26
N ASN A 153 41.91 12.16 -7.23
CA ASN A 153 41.32 13.01 -8.25
C ASN A 153 41.26 12.36 -9.64
N GLU A 154 41.81 11.15 -9.84
CA GLU A 154 41.63 10.45 -11.11
C GLU A 154 40.17 10.05 -11.28
N GLU A 155 39.54 10.66 -12.28
CA GLU A 155 38.16 10.40 -12.66
C GLU A 155 38.07 9.06 -13.41
N TYR A 156 38.03 7.97 -12.64
CA TYR A 156 37.75 6.64 -13.16
C TYR A 156 36.49 6.68 -14.04
N LEU A 157 36.63 6.16 -15.27
CA LEU A 157 35.68 6.27 -16.39
C LEU A 157 34.35 5.49 -16.21
N PHE A 158 33.80 5.45 -15.00
CA PHE A 158 32.48 4.91 -14.66
C PHE A 158 31.82 5.67 -13.49
N ARG A 159 32.04 7.00 -13.40
CA ARG A 159 31.57 7.81 -12.24
C ARG A 159 30.77 9.07 -12.53
N ASP A 160 30.21 9.19 -13.72
CA ASP A 160 29.11 10.14 -13.93
C ASP A 160 27.85 9.71 -13.13
N VAL A 161 26.97 10.67 -12.83
CA VAL A 161 25.70 10.49 -12.09
C VAL A 161 25.81 10.25 -10.56
N LYS A 162 26.72 10.93 -9.83
CA LYS A 162 26.61 10.97 -8.34
C LYS A 162 26.99 12.24 -7.56
N GLN A 163 27.24 13.40 -8.19
CA GLN A 163 27.47 14.67 -7.46
C GLN A 163 26.27 15.66 -7.40
N THR A 164 25.10 15.32 -7.94
CA THR A 164 23.94 16.25 -8.02
C THR A 164 22.87 16.10 -6.93
N LYS A 165 23.14 15.42 -5.80
CA LYS A 165 22.19 15.34 -4.65
C LYS A 165 22.78 15.61 -3.26
N SER A 166 23.99 16.15 -3.18
CA SER A 166 24.64 16.52 -1.90
C SER A 166 25.02 18.00 -1.77
N LYS A 167 24.66 18.85 -2.75
CA LYS A 167 24.93 20.30 -2.74
C LYS A 167 23.71 21.22 -2.65
N GLU A 168 22.48 20.71 -2.66
CA GLU A 168 21.28 21.52 -2.38
C GLU A 168 21.05 21.71 -0.86
N LYS A 169 21.98 22.41 -0.21
CA LYS A 169 21.79 23.17 1.04
C LYS A 169 23.09 23.90 1.42
N ILE A 170 23.39 24.99 0.72
CA ILE A 170 24.16 26.15 1.23
C ILE A 170 24.02 27.30 0.22
N PHE A 171 23.46 28.41 0.72
CA PHE A 171 23.51 29.80 0.25
C PHE A 171 22.92 30.25 -1.10
N ASP A 172 22.07 31.26 -0.96
CA ASP A 172 21.63 32.23 -1.96
C ASP A 172 22.79 33.14 -2.40
N ASN A 173 22.91 33.44 -3.71
CA ASN A 173 22.64 34.78 -4.29
C ASN A 173 23.13 34.91 -5.75
N GLU A 174 22.22 35.45 -6.58
CA GLU A 174 22.44 36.48 -7.61
C GLU A 174 23.34 36.29 -8.88
N LEU A 175 22.84 36.95 -9.95
CA LEU A 175 23.48 37.50 -11.17
C LEU A 175 23.57 36.67 -12.49
N PHE A 176 22.79 37.15 -13.48
CA PHE A 176 22.83 36.99 -14.96
C PHE A 176 22.76 35.56 -15.57
N GLU A 177 21.83 35.24 -16.49
CA GLU A 177 21.70 35.69 -17.91
C GLU A 177 22.99 35.42 -18.73
N GLU A 178 22.97 34.85 -19.94
CA GLU A 178 21.97 34.96 -21.02
C GLU A 178 21.97 33.75 -21.99
N HIS A 179 20.99 33.73 -22.90
CA HIS A 179 20.70 32.88 -24.08
C HIS A 179 21.86 32.10 -24.78
N ASN A 180 21.63 30.90 -25.39
CA ASN A 180 20.86 30.74 -26.64
C ASN A 180 20.67 29.25 -27.10
N THR A 181 19.44 28.90 -27.54
CA THR A 181 19.02 28.27 -28.85
C THR A 181 19.92 27.22 -29.56
N THR A 182 19.46 26.14 -30.24
CA THR A 182 18.11 25.68 -30.68
C THR A 182 18.15 24.29 -31.37
N HIS A 183 16.97 23.72 -31.67
CA HIS A 183 16.62 22.86 -32.83
C HIS A 183 16.81 21.31 -32.82
N ARG A 184 15.66 20.61 -32.63
CA ARG A 184 14.99 19.68 -33.60
C ARG A 184 15.65 19.60 -35.00
N GLN A 185 15.67 18.53 -35.80
CA GLN A 185 14.88 17.27 -35.94
C GLN A 185 15.70 16.32 -36.88
N ASP A 186 15.37 15.08 -37.25
CA ASP A 186 14.16 14.23 -37.12
C ASP A 186 14.58 12.72 -37.02
N GLY A 187 13.71 11.75 -37.33
CA GLY A 187 14.03 10.30 -37.31
C GLY A 187 13.59 9.47 -38.53
N ILE A 188 13.37 8.16 -38.27
CA ILE A 188 12.76 7.08 -39.11
C ILE A 188 13.72 6.00 -39.67
N ASN A 189 13.25 4.74 -39.55
CA ASN A 189 13.87 3.43 -39.86
C ASN A 189 14.07 3.19 -41.39
N SER A 190 14.77 2.16 -41.90
CA SER A 190 14.56 0.71 -41.66
C SER A 190 15.48 -0.18 -42.54
N SER A 191 15.58 -1.49 -42.22
CA SER A 191 15.90 -2.65 -43.11
C SER A 191 17.24 -2.67 -43.88
N ASP A 192 17.94 -3.78 -44.12
CA ASP A 192 17.87 -5.21 -43.70
C ASP A 192 19.22 -5.88 -44.09
N VAL A 193 19.34 -7.21 -43.90
CA VAL A 193 20.28 -8.14 -44.59
C VAL A 193 21.70 -8.33 -43.99
N GLU A 194 21.81 -9.37 -43.15
CA GLU A 194 22.66 -10.57 -43.38
C GLU A 194 24.15 -10.41 -43.79
N SER A 195 25.07 -10.86 -42.92
CA SER A 195 25.96 -12.01 -43.20
C SER A 195 26.96 -12.30 -42.07
N LEU A 196 27.24 -13.58 -41.83
CA LEU A 196 28.42 -14.00 -41.06
C LEU A 196 29.67 -13.84 -41.91
N SER A 197 30.79 -13.40 -41.31
CA SER A 197 32.11 -13.84 -41.76
C SER A 197 33.03 -14.10 -40.58
N ILE A 198 33.82 -15.17 -40.71
CA ILE A 198 34.75 -15.67 -39.69
C ILE A 198 36.10 -14.99 -39.92
N TYR A 199 36.76 -14.57 -38.84
CA TYR A 199 38.22 -14.51 -38.83
C TYR A 199 38.74 -15.12 -37.52
N ASN A 200 39.49 -16.20 -37.65
CA ASN A 200 40.29 -16.74 -36.56
C ASN A 200 41.51 -15.82 -36.38
N ASP A 201 41.93 -15.57 -35.14
CA ASP A 201 43.37 -15.47 -34.87
C ASP A 201 43.75 -16.50 -33.81
N SER A 202 44.75 -17.29 -34.13
CA SER A 202 45.15 -18.50 -33.41
C SER A 202 46.49 -18.26 -32.74
N LYS A 203 46.48 -17.76 -31.49
CA LYS A 203 47.72 -17.52 -30.75
C LYS A 203 47.58 -17.59 -29.22
N ASN A 204 47.21 -18.76 -28.70
CA ASN A 204 47.50 -19.20 -27.32
C ASN A 204 47.16 -20.70 -27.16
N LEU A 205 48.02 -21.59 -27.70
CA LEU A 205 47.76 -23.04 -27.66
C LEU A 205 48.62 -23.82 -26.65
N ASP A 206 49.70 -23.25 -26.11
CA ASP A 206 50.63 -24.00 -25.24
C ASP A 206 50.21 -24.02 -23.75
N ASN A 207 49.54 -22.97 -23.23
CA ASN A 207 49.14 -22.92 -21.81
C ASN A 207 47.93 -23.82 -21.48
N ASN A 208 47.03 -24.05 -22.43
CA ASN A 208 45.83 -24.87 -22.19
C ASN A 208 46.15 -26.36 -22.01
N GLN A 209 47.26 -26.84 -22.60
CA GLN A 209 47.64 -28.25 -22.50
C GLN A 209 48.18 -28.58 -21.10
N ALA A 210 48.95 -27.68 -20.49
CA ALA A 210 49.39 -27.79 -19.09
C ALA A 210 48.21 -27.74 -18.10
N TYR A 211 47.20 -26.88 -18.33
CA TYR A 211 46.02 -26.78 -17.46
C TYR A 211 45.11 -28.02 -17.53
N LEU A 212 44.95 -28.61 -18.73
CA LEU A 212 44.23 -29.87 -18.95
C LEU A 212 44.99 -31.11 -18.44
N GLU A 213 46.30 -31.02 -18.26
CA GLU A 213 47.11 -32.07 -17.62
C GLU A 213 47.18 -31.91 -16.09
N ALA A 214 47.19 -30.68 -15.58
CA ALA A 214 47.08 -30.41 -14.14
C ALA A 214 45.70 -30.82 -13.58
N SER A 215 44.60 -30.47 -14.25
CA SER A 215 43.24 -30.83 -13.80
C SER A 215 42.98 -32.34 -13.73
N LYS A 216 43.68 -33.15 -14.54
CA LYS A 216 43.61 -34.63 -14.49
C LYS A 216 44.15 -35.26 -13.20
N ASN A 217 44.88 -34.51 -12.37
CA ASN A 217 45.52 -35.05 -11.17
C ASN A 217 44.69 -34.96 -9.88
N TYR A 218 43.57 -34.20 -9.85
CA TYR A 218 42.81 -33.93 -8.61
C TYR A 218 41.57 -34.80 -8.42
N TYR A 219 40.95 -35.28 -9.51
CA TYR A 219 40.01 -36.40 -9.48
C TYR A 219 40.15 -37.20 -10.76
N LYS A 220 40.06 -38.54 -10.65
CA LYS A 220 40.15 -39.41 -11.81
C LYS A 220 38.76 -39.63 -12.40
N LEU A 221 38.41 -38.93 -13.47
CA LEU A 221 37.25 -39.29 -14.30
C LEU A 221 37.47 -40.73 -14.81
N LEU A 222 36.54 -41.63 -14.51
CA LEU A 222 36.59 -43.03 -14.94
C LEU A 222 35.91 -43.21 -16.29
N TYR A 223 34.65 -42.76 -16.39
CA TYR A 223 33.83 -42.77 -17.59
C TYR A 223 32.59 -41.89 -17.39
N GLN A 224 31.85 -41.65 -18.47
CA GLN A 224 30.51 -41.05 -18.41
C GLN A 224 29.47 -42.12 -18.77
N ARG A 225 28.28 -42.04 -18.15
CA ARG A 225 27.13 -42.87 -18.49
C ARG A 225 25.87 -42.03 -18.54
N GLU A 226 24.82 -42.57 -19.12
CA GLU A 226 23.49 -42.01 -19.00
C GLU A 226 22.93 -42.11 -17.56
N GLU A 227 22.15 -41.10 -17.16
CA GLU A 227 21.33 -41.04 -15.94
C GLU A 227 20.36 -42.23 -15.92
N THR A 228 20.23 -42.92 -14.78
CA THR A 228 19.24 -44.01 -14.70
C THR A 228 17.82 -43.44 -14.67
N GLN A 229 16.83 -44.25 -15.05
CA GLN A 229 15.41 -43.84 -14.94
C GLN A 229 15.01 -43.48 -13.51
N PHE A 230 15.67 -44.05 -12.50
CA PHE A 230 15.46 -43.77 -11.08
C PHE A 230 16.11 -42.45 -10.63
N GLU A 231 17.32 -42.15 -11.09
CA GLU A 231 17.97 -40.83 -10.88
C GLU A 231 17.13 -39.71 -11.54
N ALA A 232 16.77 -39.91 -12.81
CA ALA A 232 15.94 -38.97 -13.59
C ALA A 232 14.55 -38.71 -12.97
N ALA A 233 13.99 -39.67 -12.24
CA ALA A 233 12.69 -39.52 -11.59
C ALA A 233 12.65 -38.43 -10.51
N ILE A 234 13.80 -38.09 -9.90
CA ILE A 234 13.91 -36.97 -8.94
C ILE A 234 13.93 -35.61 -9.65
N ARG A 235 14.48 -35.56 -10.87
CA ARG A 235 14.62 -34.33 -11.67
C ARG A 235 13.31 -33.85 -12.28
N ARG A 236 12.24 -34.65 -12.22
CA ARG A 236 10.91 -34.40 -12.82
C ARG A 236 10.17 -33.20 -12.20
N LYS A 237 10.49 -31.98 -12.64
CA LYS A 237 9.83 -30.73 -12.24
C LYS A 237 8.41 -30.63 -12.81
N HIS A 238 7.43 -31.25 -12.15
CA HIS A 238 6.02 -30.96 -12.40
C HIS A 238 5.74 -29.44 -12.28
N SER A 239 4.80 -28.94 -13.10
CA SER A 239 4.45 -27.52 -13.15
C SER A 239 4.21 -26.94 -11.75
N LEU A 240 4.85 -25.80 -11.45
CA LEU A 240 4.81 -25.14 -10.13
C LEU A 240 3.42 -24.62 -9.73
N GLY A 241 2.42 -24.71 -10.62
CA GLY A 241 1.08 -24.15 -10.41
C GLY A 241 0.99 -22.65 -10.68
N TRP A 242 2.07 -22.00 -11.09
CA TRP A 242 2.12 -20.56 -11.37
C TRP A 242 1.09 -20.11 -12.40
N LEU A 243 0.95 -20.80 -13.55
CA LEU A 243 -0.04 -20.44 -14.57
C LEU A 243 -1.48 -20.53 -14.05
N THR A 244 -1.85 -21.64 -13.39
CA THR A 244 -3.17 -21.77 -12.72
C THR A 244 -3.40 -20.64 -11.72
N SER A 245 -2.37 -20.28 -10.94
CA SER A 245 -2.46 -19.23 -9.92
C SER A 245 -2.64 -17.85 -10.55
N LEU A 246 -1.89 -17.54 -11.61
CA LEU A 246 -2.00 -16.29 -12.36
C LEU A 246 -3.40 -16.12 -12.96
N CYS A 247 -3.95 -17.17 -13.57
CA CYS A 247 -5.32 -17.15 -14.10
C CYS A 247 -6.37 -16.92 -13.00
N LEU A 248 -6.21 -17.52 -11.81
CA LEU A 248 -7.11 -17.29 -10.66
C LEU A 248 -6.99 -15.87 -10.09
N ILE A 249 -5.78 -15.30 -10.04
CA ILE A 249 -5.55 -13.90 -9.66
C ILE A 249 -6.25 -12.97 -10.65
N LEU A 250 -6.06 -13.17 -11.96
CA LEU A 250 -6.71 -12.37 -12.99
C LEU A 250 -8.24 -12.47 -12.94
N ALA A 251 -8.79 -13.68 -12.78
CA ALA A 251 -10.24 -13.87 -12.59
C ALA A 251 -10.76 -13.09 -11.36
N THR A 252 -10.01 -13.10 -10.26
CA THR A 252 -10.37 -12.36 -9.03
C THR A 252 -10.33 -10.84 -9.23
N VAL A 253 -9.30 -10.32 -9.92
CA VAL A 253 -9.20 -8.89 -10.25
C VAL A 253 -10.34 -8.46 -11.18
N PHE A 254 -10.65 -9.24 -12.22
CA PHE A 254 -11.78 -8.95 -13.12
C PHE A 254 -13.13 -9.01 -12.40
N LEU A 255 -13.33 -9.98 -11.49
CA LEU A 255 -14.55 -10.05 -10.69
C LEU A 255 -14.72 -8.83 -9.78
N ILE A 256 -13.68 -8.42 -9.05
CA ILE A 256 -13.76 -7.22 -8.17
C ILE A 256 -14.01 -5.96 -9.01
N ARG A 257 -13.37 -5.85 -10.18
CA ARG A 257 -13.57 -4.72 -11.09
C ARG A 257 -15.02 -4.64 -11.61
N SER A 258 -15.58 -5.76 -12.04
CA SER A 258 -16.99 -5.86 -12.45
C SER A 258 -17.94 -5.63 -11.27
N TRP A 259 -17.60 -6.09 -10.07
CA TRP A 259 -18.38 -5.89 -8.84
C TRP A 259 -18.49 -4.40 -8.45
N LEU A 260 -17.44 -3.62 -8.70
CA LEU A 260 -17.38 -2.18 -8.42
C LEU A 260 -18.02 -1.30 -9.52
N GLY A 261 -18.80 -1.89 -10.44
CA GLY A 261 -19.60 -1.16 -11.43
C GLY A 261 -18.91 -0.89 -12.77
N GLU A 262 -17.76 -1.51 -13.05
CA GLU A 262 -17.10 -1.37 -14.35
C GLU A 262 -17.54 -2.46 -15.37
N ASN A 263 -18.32 -2.04 -16.38
CA ASN A 263 -18.57 -2.71 -17.67
C ASN A 263 -18.88 -4.24 -17.66
N ASP A 264 -20.14 -4.60 -17.95
CA ASP A 264 -20.63 -5.96 -18.11
C ASP A 264 -19.76 -6.90 -18.97
N GLN A 265 -19.06 -6.37 -19.98
CA GLN A 265 -18.16 -7.14 -20.86
C GLN A 265 -17.01 -7.83 -20.11
N ILE A 266 -16.64 -7.35 -18.92
CA ILE A 266 -15.60 -7.95 -18.07
C ILE A 266 -15.99 -9.37 -17.62
N SER A 267 -17.29 -9.68 -17.52
CA SER A 267 -17.78 -11.00 -17.12
C SER A 267 -17.28 -12.14 -18.00
N ILE A 268 -17.09 -11.89 -19.31
CA ILE A 268 -16.56 -12.89 -20.26
C ILE A 268 -15.08 -13.21 -19.95
N LEU A 269 -14.30 -12.20 -19.56
CA LEU A 269 -12.88 -12.39 -19.21
C LEU A 269 -12.71 -13.22 -17.94
N ILE A 270 -13.62 -13.09 -16.97
CA ILE A 270 -13.66 -13.95 -15.76
C ILE A 270 -13.79 -15.42 -16.17
N LEU A 271 -14.78 -15.74 -17.03
CA LEU A 271 -15.03 -17.11 -17.50
C LEU A 271 -13.83 -17.67 -18.29
N ILE A 272 -13.22 -16.88 -19.16
CA ILE A 272 -12.00 -17.27 -19.90
C ILE A 272 -10.84 -17.57 -18.93
N CYS A 273 -10.63 -16.73 -17.91
CA CYS A 273 -9.58 -16.93 -16.91
C CYS A 273 -9.83 -18.19 -16.06
N LEU A 274 -11.08 -18.47 -15.67
CA LEU A 274 -11.44 -19.70 -14.96
C LEU A 274 -11.25 -20.95 -15.84
N GLY A 275 -11.62 -20.88 -17.12
CA GLY A 275 -11.36 -21.94 -18.10
C GLY A 275 -9.87 -22.24 -18.28
N ALA A 276 -9.04 -21.20 -18.41
CA ALA A 276 -7.58 -21.32 -18.48
C ALA A 276 -6.99 -21.90 -17.18
N ALA A 277 -7.48 -21.46 -16.01
CA ALA A 277 -7.07 -22.00 -14.72
C ALA A 277 -7.36 -23.51 -14.62
N ALA A 278 -8.57 -23.94 -15.02
CA ALA A 278 -8.97 -25.34 -15.08
C ALA A 278 -8.10 -26.16 -16.05
N PHE A 279 -7.84 -25.62 -17.25
CA PHE A 279 -6.96 -26.24 -18.23
C PHE A 279 -5.54 -26.46 -17.66
N PHE A 280 -4.89 -25.43 -17.11
CA PHE A 280 -3.55 -25.57 -16.51
C PHE A 280 -3.54 -26.41 -15.23
N ALA A 281 -4.66 -26.50 -14.51
CA ALA A 281 -4.77 -27.39 -13.37
C ALA A 281 -4.78 -28.87 -13.79
N TRP A 282 -5.48 -29.21 -14.88
CA TRP A 282 -5.58 -30.58 -15.39
C TRP A 282 -4.41 -31.00 -16.28
N TYR A 283 -3.90 -30.08 -17.12
CA TYR A 283 -2.82 -30.33 -18.06
C TYR A 283 -1.53 -30.73 -17.34
N LYS A 284 -1.09 -31.96 -17.60
CA LYS A 284 0.20 -32.48 -17.17
C LYS A 284 1.09 -32.51 -18.41
N PRO A 285 2.06 -31.60 -18.57
CA PRO A 285 3.02 -31.71 -19.66
C PRO A 285 3.70 -33.08 -19.58
N LYS A 286 3.79 -33.76 -20.74
CA LYS A 286 4.64 -34.93 -20.88
C LYS A 286 6.08 -34.43 -20.98
N ASP A 287 6.72 -34.26 -19.83
CA ASP A 287 8.16 -34.03 -19.80
C ASP A 287 8.86 -35.24 -20.46
N TYR A 288 9.33 -35.06 -21.68
CA TYR A 288 10.31 -35.95 -22.28
C TYR A 288 11.61 -35.74 -21.51
N LEU A 289 11.81 -36.57 -20.48
CA LEU A 289 13.04 -36.62 -19.70
C LEU A 289 14.14 -37.19 -20.62
N ASN A 290 14.77 -36.31 -21.39
CA ASN A 290 16.03 -36.63 -22.04
C ASN A 290 17.02 -37.01 -20.95
N SER A 291 17.56 -38.23 -21.07
CA SER A 291 18.61 -38.74 -20.22
C SER A 291 19.81 -37.79 -20.25
N GLN A 292 20.30 -37.39 -19.08
CA GLN A 292 21.51 -36.56 -19.00
C GLN A 292 22.73 -37.46 -18.85
N GLN A 293 23.88 -37.02 -19.37
CA GLN A 293 25.15 -37.68 -19.05
C GLN A 293 25.49 -37.39 -17.59
N VAL A 294 25.92 -38.41 -16.85
CA VAL A 294 26.43 -38.31 -15.48
C VAL A 294 27.87 -38.82 -15.47
N SER A 295 28.74 -38.09 -14.78
CA SER A 295 30.17 -38.42 -14.75
C SER A 295 30.46 -39.35 -13.57
N VAL A 296 31.21 -40.43 -13.82
CA VAL A 296 31.70 -41.33 -12.78
C VAL A 296 33.15 -40.96 -12.49
N VAL A 297 33.40 -40.43 -11.30
CA VAL A 297 34.70 -39.90 -10.87
C VAL A 297 35.22 -40.70 -9.68
N LYS A 298 36.55 -40.77 -9.52
CA LYS A 298 37.19 -41.34 -8.33
C LYS A 298 38.04 -40.27 -7.65
N ALA A 299 37.66 -39.90 -6.45
CA ALA A 299 38.14 -38.70 -5.78
C ALA A 299 38.11 -38.82 -4.25
N LYS A 300 38.83 -37.94 -3.57
CA LYS A 300 38.78 -37.80 -2.10
C LYS A 300 37.85 -36.64 -1.72
N ILE A 301 37.17 -36.79 -0.59
CA ILE A 301 36.54 -35.69 0.16
C ILE A 301 37.62 -34.98 0.96
N TYR A 302 37.74 -33.66 0.77
CA TYR A 302 38.66 -32.80 1.50
C TYR A 302 37.99 -32.09 2.67
N ASP A 303 36.74 -31.68 2.49
CA ASP A 303 35.88 -31.16 3.55
C ASP A 303 34.40 -31.48 3.29
N LYS A 304 33.58 -31.38 4.33
CA LYS A 304 32.13 -31.57 4.32
C LYS A 304 31.46 -30.43 5.10
N ASP A 305 30.77 -29.53 4.40
CA ASP A 305 29.93 -28.55 5.06
C ASP A 305 28.56 -29.15 5.46
N PRO A 306 28.25 -29.26 6.77
CA PRO A 306 26.95 -29.74 7.25
C PRO A 306 25.81 -28.71 7.08
N ASN A 307 26.12 -27.43 6.89
CA ASN A 307 25.13 -26.34 6.82
C ASN A 307 24.46 -26.32 5.44
N THR A 308 25.26 -26.24 4.37
CA THR A 308 24.79 -26.31 2.98
C THR A 308 24.47 -27.74 2.53
N CYS A 309 24.94 -28.76 3.27
CA CYS A 309 24.89 -30.17 2.86
C CYS A 309 25.70 -30.41 1.57
N SER A 310 26.96 -29.94 1.54
CA SER A 310 27.88 -30.12 0.42
C SER A 310 29.22 -30.72 0.85
N ILE A 311 29.91 -31.38 -0.09
CA ILE A 311 31.29 -31.86 0.07
C ILE A 311 32.22 -31.22 -0.95
N GLU A 312 33.45 -30.98 -0.54
CA GLU A 312 34.55 -30.58 -1.44
C GLU A 312 35.32 -31.81 -1.90
N VAL A 313 35.41 -31.97 -3.22
CA VAL A 313 35.94 -33.16 -3.88
C VAL A 313 37.02 -32.78 -4.89
N GLY A 314 38.25 -33.27 -4.66
CA GLY A 314 39.42 -32.59 -5.22
C GLY A 314 39.62 -31.21 -4.59
N ASN A 315 40.44 -30.34 -5.18
CA ASN A 315 40.74 -29.02 -4.62
C ASN A 315 39.68 -27.93 -4.93
N LEU A 316 38.68 -28.16 -5.79
CA LEU A 316 37.79 -27.10 -6.30
C LEU A 316 36.34 -27.53 -6.68
N MET A 317 35.89 -28.77 -6.45
CA MET A 317 34.53 -29.20 -6.84
C MET A 317 33.61 -29.37 -5.63
N VAL A 318 32.64 -28.46 -5.49
CA VAL A 318 31.60 -28.49 -4.45
C VAL A 318 30.37 -29.28 -4.94
N LEU A 319 30.02 -30.37 -4.24
CA LEU A 319 28.90 -31.24 -4.57
C LEU A 319 27.84 -31.27 -3.47
N GLU A 320 26.62 -30.84 -3.77
CA GLU A 320 25.44 -30.98 -2.90
C GLU A 320 25.05 -32.45 -2.74
N TYR A 321 24.75 -32.86 -1.50
CA TYR A 321 24.19 -34.17 -1.16
C TYR A 321 22.86 -34.04 -0.39
N PRO A 322 22.00 -35.07 -0.37
CA PRO A 322 20.75 -35.01 0.38
C PRO A 322 21.01 -34.90 1.90
N LYS A 323 20.33 -34.00 2.61
CA LYS A 323 20.53 -33.78 4.05
C LYS A 323 20.51 -35.04 4.94
N TYR A 324 19.81 -36.11 4.54
CA TYR A 324 19.78 -37.37 5.28
C TYR A 324 21.02 -38.26 5.06
N TRP A 325 21.95 -37.88 4.18
CA TRP A 325 23.27 -38.50 4.02
C TRP A 325 24.33 -37.92 4.96
N LEU A 326 24.03 -36.81 5.66
CA LEU A 326 24.98 -36.05 6.52
C LEU A 326 25.77 -36.92 7.51
N ASN A 327 25.11 -37.92 8.10
CA ASN A 327 25.68 -38.81 9.11
C ASN A 327 26.44 -40.02 8.52
N PHE A 328 26.39 -40.21 7.19
CA PHE A 328 26.96 -41.37 6.48
C PHE A 328 28.09 -40.99 5.53
N ILE A 329 28.18 -39.73 5.12
CA ILE A 329 29.33 -39.16 4.41
C ILE A 329 30.39 -38.78 5.45
N PRO A 330 31.66 -39.20 5.31
CA PRO A 330 32.72 -38.82 6.23
C PRO A 330 33.06 -37.33 6.10
N GLU A 331 33.71 -36.75 7.11
CA GLU A 331 34.14 -35.33 7.05
C GLU A 331 35.28 -35.14 6.04
N THR A 332 36.26 -36.04 6.06
CA THR A 332 37.34 -36.15 5.07
C THR A 332 37.51 -37.62 4.67
N SER A 333 38.16 -37.91 3.53
CA SER A 333 38.40 -39.30 3.12
C SER A 333 39.84 -39.56 2.69
N ASP A 334 40.57 -40.40 3.42
CA ASP A 334 41.95 -40.79 3.09
C ASP A 334 42.06 -41.54 1.76
N LEU A 335 41.00 -42.26 1.36
CA LEU A 335 40.95 -43.11 0.17
C LEU A 335 40.08 -42.49 -0.92
N ALA A 336 40.61 -42.46 -2.14
CA ALA A 336 39.85 -41.99 -3.31
C ALA A 336 38.69 -42.96 -3.62
N THR A 337 37.47 -42.48 -3.41
CA THR A 337 36.22 -43.25 -3.51
C THR A 337 35.53 -42.95 -4.84
N GLU A 338 34.83 -43.94 -5.41
CA GLU A 338 34.07 -43.77 -6.64
C GLU A 338 32.74 -43.04 -6.35
N MET A 339 32.47 -41.98 -7.11
CA MET A 339 31.29 -41.14 -6.98
C MET A 339 30.60 -41.00 -8.35
N VAL A 340 29.29 -40.73 -8.33
CA VAL A 340 28.55 -40.34 -9.54
C VAL A 340 28.03 -38.92 -9.33
N ILE A 341 28.34 -38.04 -10.27
CA ILE A 341 27.97 -36.62 -10.23
C ILE A 341 27.06 -36.25 -11.41
N SER A 342 26.14 -35.32 -11.17
CA SER A 342 25.24 -34.77 -12.19
C SER A 342 25.99 -34.00 -13.28
N ASN A 343 25.37 -33.80 -14.45
CA ASN A 343 25.98 -33.14 -15.61
C ASN A 343 26.43 -31.68 -15.35
N ASP A 344 25.79 -31.00 -14.41
CA ASP A 344 26.16 -29.65 -13.97
C ASP A 344 27.31 -29.65 -12.94
N ASN A 345 27.83 -30.84 -12.57
CA ASN A 345 28.83 -31.07 -11.53
C ASN A 345 28.46 -30.45 -10.16
N LYS A 346 27.16 -30.28 -9.87
CA LYS A 346 26.69 -29.70 -8.59
C LYS A 346 26.12 -30.71 -7.61
N LYS A 347 25.80 -31.94 -8.02
CA LYS A 347 25.06 -32.90 -7.19
C LYS A 347 25.68 -34.27 -7.16
N LEU A 348 25.79 -34.81 -5.95
CA LEU A 348 26.23 -36.17 -5.66
C LEU A 348 25.05 -37.13 -5.79
N LEU A 349 25.08 -37.99 -6.81
CA LEU A 349 24.06 -39.02 -7.08
C LEU A 349 24.42 -40.37 -6.43
N ARG A 350 25.71 -40.64 -6.24
CA ARG A 350 26.22 -41.83 -5.55
C ARG A 350 27.55 -41.54 -4.88
N TYR A 351 27.76 -42.05 -3.67
CA TYR A 351 29.04 -42.06 -2.98
C TYR A 351 29.41 -43.50 -2.57
N GLY A 352 30.48 -44.01 -3.17
CA GLY A 352 30.95 -45.38 -2.98
C GLY A 352 29.94 -46.43 -3.43
N GLN A 353 29.94 -47.56 -2.72
CA GLN A 353 28.99 -48.67 -2.88
C GLN A 353 27.78 -48.55 -1.92
N THR A 354 27.82 -47.61 -0.96
CA THR A 354 26.88 -47.51 0.16
C THR A 354 25.73 -46.54 -0.13
N LEU A 355 26.04 -45.29 -0.46
CA LEU A 355 25.05 -44.23 -0.67
C LEU A 355 24.74 -44.07 -2.15
N SER A 356 23.47 -44.20 -2.55
CA SER A 356 23.07 -44.24 -3.96
C SER A 356 21.62 -43.81 -4.13
N ILE A 357 21.41 -42.66 -4.77
CA ILE A 357 20.09 -42.13 -5.13
C ILE A 357 19.27 -43.13 -5.94
N ASN A 358 19.91 -43.83 -6.89
CA ASN A 358 19.28 -44.88 -7.67
C ASN A 358 18.60 -45.93 -6.77
N ASN A 359 19.36 -46.47 -5.81
CA ASN A 359 18.90 -47.56 -4.95
C ASN A 359 17.79 -47.10 -3.99
N GLU A 360 17.82 -45.84 -3.53
CA GLU A 360 16.74 -45.29 -2.72
C GLU A 360 15.42 -45.14 -3.48
N VAL A 361 15.48 -44.71 -4.74
CA VAL A 361 14.28 -44.52 -5.57
C VAL A 361 13.73 -45.86 -6.02
N GLU A 362 14.61 -46.84 -6.27
CA GLU A 362 14.24 -48.23 -6.54
C GLU A 362 13.52 -48.87 -5.34
N GLN A 363 14.01 -48.70 -4.11
CA GLN A 363 13.44 -49.34 -2.92
C GLN A 363 12.29 -48.57 -2.26
N PHE A 364 12.40 -47.24 -2.13
CA PHE A 364 11.44 -46.40 -1.40
C PHE A 364 10.63 -45.46 -2.30
N GLY A 365 10.85 -45.51 -3.62
CA GLY A 365 10.19 -44.66 -4.60
C GLY A 365 10.71 -43.21 -4.64
N PRO A 366 10.30 -42.44 -5.66
CA PRO A 366 10.73 -41.05 -5.81
C PRO A 366 10.00 -40.11 -4.84
N PRO A 367 10.68 -39.04 -4.37
CA PRO A 367 10.12 -38.06 -3.44
C PRO A 367 8.89 -37.34 -4.02
N LYS A 368 7.89 -37.07 -3.18
CA LYS A 368 6.65 -36.40 -3.60
C LYS A 368 6.84 -34.88 -3.58
N LEU A 369 6.91 -34.25 -4.76
CA LEU A 369 7.05 -32.79 -4.87
C LEU A 369 5.86 -32.05 -4.25
N VAL A 370 6.15 -31.12 -3.33
CA VAL A 370 5.17 -30.34 -2.55
C VAL A 370 4.97 -28.90 -3.04
N SER A 371 5.89 -28.36 -3.85
CA SER A 371 5.93 -26.94 -4.26
C SER A 371 4.62 -26.43 -4.85
N ARG A 372 4.08 -27.12 -5.87
CA ARG A 372 2.78 -26.80 -6.49
C ARG A 372 1.64 -26.73 -5.47
N ASN A 373 1.59 -27.66 -4.53
CA ASN A 373 0.55 -27.69 -3.51
C ASN A 373 0.70 -26.54 -2.50
N LYS A 374 1.94 -26.20 -2.11
CA LYS A 374 2.22 -25.04 -1.25
C LYS A 374 1.78 -23.74 -1.91
N ILE A 375 2.09 -23.53 -3.19
CA ILE A 375 1.72 -22.33 -3.95
C ILE A 375 0.20 -22.21 -4.08
N LEU A 376 -0.48 -23.26 -4.55
CA LEU A 376 -1.95 -23.24 -4.71
C LEU A 376 -2.69 -23.12 -3.38
N PHE A 377 -2.14 -23.63 -2.28
CA PHE A 377 -2.68 -23.41 -0.94
C PHE A 377 -2.61 -21.93 -0.54
N VAL A 378 -1.41 -21.33 -0.57
CA VAL A 378 -1.20 -19.93 -0.15
C VAL A 378 -2.05 -18.98 -1.00
N ILE A 379 -2.04 -19.15 -2.33
CA ILE A 379 -2.81 -18.28 -3.24
C ILE A 379 -4.31 -18.51 -3.09
N GLY A 380 -4.78 -19.75 -2.90
CA GLY A 380 -6.18 -20.04 -2.63
C GLY A 380 -6.70 -19.36 -1.35
N VAL A 381 -5.91 -19.38 -0.27
CA VAL A 381 -6.25 -18.68 0.99
C VAL A 381 -6.33 -17.17 0.78
N ILE A 382 -5.32 -16.57 0.13
CA ILE A 382 -5.28 -15.12 -0.14
C ILE A 382 -6.48 -14.70 -0.99
N LEU A 383 -6.76 -15.39 -2.11
CA LEU A 383 -7.87 -15.03 -3.00
C LEU A 383 -9.23 -15.19 -2.30
N SER A 384 -9.39 -16.22 -1.47
CA SER A 384 -10.63 -16.39 -0.68
C SER A 384 -10.85 -15.25 0.31
N ALA A 385 -9.79 -14.82 1.02
CA ALA A 385 -9.88 -13.69 1.95
C ALA A 385 -10.16 -12.35 1.23
N VAL A 386 -9.54 -12.13 0.07
CA VAL A 386 -9.76 -10.96 -0.79
C VAL A 386 -11.20 -10.93 -1.31
N LEU A 387 -11.72 -12.06 -1.81
CA LEU A 387 -13.12 -12.16 -2.24
C LEU A 387 -14.07 -11.89 -1.07
N TYR A 388 -13.83 -12.51 0.10
CA TYR A 388 -14.64 -12.30 1.29
C TYR A 388 -14.77 -10.82 1.66
N TYR A 389 -13.64 -10.09 1.66
CA TYR A 389 -13.58 -8.68 2.01
C TYR A 389 -14.27 -7.76 0.99
N PHE A 390 -14.01 -7.93 -0.32
CA PHE A 390 -14.49 -6.99 -1.34
C PHE A 390 -15.90 -7.23 -1.86
N THR A 391 -16.44 -8.43 -1.66
CA THR A 391 -17.68 -8.83 -2.35
C THR A 391 -18.74 -9.41 -1.44
N ASP A 392 -18.42 -9.79 -0.20
CA ASP A 392 -19.35 -10.43 0.76
C ASP A 392 -20.10 -11.66 0.16
N PRO A 393 -19.35 -12.69 -0.29
CA PRO A 393 -19.90 -13.86 -0.97
C PRO A 393 -20.83 -14.70 -0.09
N VAL A 394 -20.80 -14.52 1.23
CA VAL A 394 -21.67 -15.23 2.17
C VAL A 394 -23.07 -14.63 2.14
N ASN A 395 -23.19 -13.31 2.28
CA ASN A 395 -24.48 -12.64 2.19
C ASN A 395 -25.04 -12.68 0.76
N ASN A 396 -24.19 -12.61 -0.28
CA ASN A 396 -24.59 -12.86 -1.66
C ASN A 396 -25.16 -14.27 -1.87
N GLY A 397 -24.54 -15.29 -1.26
CA GLY A 397 -25.02 -16.67 -1.33
C GLY A 397 -26.35 -16.87 -0.62
N TYR A 398 -26.54 -16.20 0.53
CA TYR A 398 -27.81 -16.18 1.25
C TYR A 398 -28.92 -15.47 0.47
N PHE A 399 -28.63 -14.29 -0.09
CA PHE A 399 -29.51 -13.55 -0.98
C PHE A 399 -29.95 -14.39 -2.19
N ALA A 400 -29.00 -14.98 -2.91
CA ALA A 400 -29.30 -15.84 -4.06
C ALA A 400 -30.19 -17.04 -3.66
N TYR A 401 -29.92 -17.64 -2.51
CA TYR A 401 -30.76 -18.72 -1.97
C TYR A 401 -32.20 -18.25 -1.68
N GLN A 402 -32.39 -17.13 -0.97
CA GLN A 402 -33.72 -16.60 -0.65
C GLN A 402 -34.51 -16.21 -1.90
N TYR A 403 -33.84 -15.53 -2.84
CA TYR A 403 -34.43 -15.09 -4.10
C TYR A 403 -34.91 -16.27 -4.95
N TYR A 404 -34.05 -17.27 -5.19
CA TYR A 404 -34.43 -18.44 -6.00
C TYR A 404 -35.36 -19.42 -5.29
N SER A 405 -35.42 -19.41 -3.95
CA SER A 405 -36.38 -20.21 -3.17
C SER A 405 -37.73 -19.52 -2.95
N GLN A 406 -37.94 -18.32 -3.53
CA GLN A 406 -39.16 -17.51 -3.38
C GLN A 406 -39.48 -17.18 -1.91
N GLN A 407 -38.46 -17.06 -1.06
CA GLN A 407 -38.59 -16.71 0.37
C GLN A 407 -38.53 -15.20 0.65
N SER A 408 -38.14 -14.40 -0.35
CA SER A 408 -38.05 -12.93 -0.29
C SER A 408 -39.12 -12.28 -1.18
N GLU A 409 -39.83 -11.28 -0.66
CA GLU A 409 -40.73 -10.44 -1.47
C GLU A 409 -39.96 -9.23 -2.05
N ASN A 410 -40.35 -8.75 -3.24
CA ASN A 410 -39.86 -7.50 -3.82
C ASN A 410 -40.88 -6.40 -3.57
N LEU A 411 -40.57 -5.51 -2.63
CA LEU A 411 -41.47 -4.52 -2.06
C LEU A 411 -41.15 -3.13 -2.61
N GLN A 412 -42.11 -2.57 -3.34
CA GLN A 412 -42.04 -1.24 -3.93
C GLN A 412 -42.67 -0.22 -2.97
N ILE A 413 -41.83 0.54 -2.27
CA ILE A 413 -42.25 1.43 -1.17
C ILE A 413 -42.15 2.89 -1.64
N LYS A 414 -43.31 3.51 -1.89
CA LYS A 414 -43.43 4.84 -2.53
C LYS A 414 -43.89 5.95 -1.58
N ASP A 415 -44.28 5.60 -0.36
CA ASP A 415 -44.77 6.53 0.64
C ASP A 415 -44.42 6.06 2.07
N PHE A 416 -44.45 7.01 3.00
CA PHE A 416 -44.08 6.80 4.40
C PHE A 416 -45.05 5.89 5.18
N THR A 417 -46.35 5.91 4.89
CA THR A 417 -47.32 5.12 5.66
C THR A 417 -47.25 3.64 5.27
N THR A 418 -46.96 3.34 4.00
CA THR A 418 -46.58 2.01 3.53
C THR A 418 -45.28 1.57 4.21
N LEU A 419 -44.21 2.38 4.23
CA LEU A 419 -42.96 2.01 4.91
C LEU A 419 -43.21 1.68 6.39
N LYS A 420 -43.78 2.62 7.14
CA LYS A 420 -43.92 2.54 8.61
C LYS A 420 -44.75 1.36 9.10
N ASN A 421 -45.75 0.92 8.31
CA ASN A 421 -46.69 -0.14 8.68
C ASN A 421 -46.53 -1.44 7.86
N SER A 422 -45.50 -1.55 7.04
CA SER A 422 -45.27 -2.72 6.20
C SER A 422 -44.75 -3.93 7.00
N VAL A 423 -45.14 -5.13 6.56
CA VAL A 423 -44.69 -6.40 7.15
C VAL A 423 -43.39 -6.89 6.48
N ILE A 424 -42.40 -5.99 6.41
CA ILE A 424 -41.05 -6.29 5.90
C ILE A 424 -40.38 -7.31 6.82
N LYS A 425 -39.61 -8.23 6.25
CA LYS A 425 -38.79 -9.22 6.95
C LYS A 425 -37.32 -9.13 6.49
N PRO A 426 -36.35 -9.56 7.33
CA PRO A 426 -34.98 -9.78 6.89
C PRO A 426 -34.94 -10.74 5.70
N GLY A 427 -34.28 -10.33 4.61
CA GLY A 427 -34.23 -11.03 3.32
C GLY A 427 -35.07 -10.39 2.21
N ASP A 428 -36.11 -9.62 2.54
CA ASP A 428 -36.92 -8.94 1.52
C ASP A 428 -36.10 -7.91 0.72
N ILE A 429 -36.46 -7.73 -0.54
CA ILE A 429 -35.85 -6.71 -1.41
C ILE A 429 -36.75 -5.49 -1.38
N VAL A 430 -36.22 -4.36 -0.89
CA VAL A 430 -36.96 -3.10 -0.84
C VAL A 430 -36.45 -2.14 -1.91
N ASN A 431 -37.38 -1.48 -2.59
CA ASN A 431 -37.14 -0.32 -3.45
C ASN A 431 -37.89 0.86 -2.82
N ILE A 432 -37.15 1.70 -2.11
CA ILE A 432 -37.68 2.82 -1.32
C ILE A 432 -37.45 4.10 -2.12
N ASN A 433 -38.53 4.64 -2.66
CA ASN A 433 -38.53 5.88 -3.44
C ASN A 433 -39.57 6.83 -2.83
N ILE A 434 -39.20 7.42 -1.69
CA ILE A 434 -40.07 8.28 -0.89
C ILE A 434 -39.51 9.70 -0.91
N LYS A 435 -40.41 10.68 -1.09
CA LYS A 435 -40.09 12.11 -1.02
C LYS A 435 -39.67 12.50 0.40
N ASN A 436 -38.94 13.61 0.50
CA ASN A 436 -38.49 14.16 1.80
C ASN A 436 -37.57 13.22 2.59
N THR A 437 -36.91 12.28 1.93
CA THR A 437 -35.83 11.51 2.55
C THR A 437 -34.64 12.44 2.79
N SER A 438 -34.23 12.56 4.05
CA SER A 438 -33.12 13.38 4.51
C SER A 438 -31.90 12.51 4.82
N CYS A 439 -30.69 13.08 4.72
CA CYS A 439 -29.50 12.48 5.32
C CYS A 439 -29.51 12.77 6.83
N ASP A 440 -29.00 11.85 7.65
CA ASP A 440 -28.69 12.13 9.06
C ASP A 440 -27.74 13.34 9.11
N VAL A 441 -28.12 14.36 9.87
CA VAL A 441 -27.34 15.59 10.00
C VAL A 441 -25.93 15.34 10.58
N ASN A 442 -25.74 14.23 11.29
CA ASN A 442 -24.45 13.81 11.85
C ASN A 442 -23.55 13.05 10.84
N ASP A 443 -24.14 12.45 9.80
CA ASP A 443 -23.40 11.75 8.73
C ASP A 443 -22.83 12.70 7.67
N LEU A 444 -23.44 13.89 7.54
CA LEU A 444 -23.22 14.82 6.44
C LEU A 444 -21.80 15.44 6.46
N ASN A 445 -20.86 14.73 5.85
CA ASN A 445 -19.45 15.11 5.74
C ASN A 445 -19.13 15.95 4.48
N GLU A 446 -17.88 16.42 4.36
CA GLU A 446 -17.40 17.18 3.19
C GLU A 446 -17.43 16.38 1.87
N GLU A 447 -17.50 15.04 1.93
CA GLU A 447 -17.59 14.16 0.78
C GLU A 447 -19.03 13.92 0.29
N TYR A 448 -20.03 14.48 0.98
CA TYR A 448 -21.47 14.34 0.69
C TYR A 448 -21.98 12.88 0.70
N GLN A 449 -21.28 11.98 1.37
CA GLN A 449 -21.65 10.56 1.45
C GLN A 449 -22.54 10.30 2.66
N CYS A 450 -23.72 9.73 2.43
CA CYS A 450 -24.68 9.47 3.50
C CYS A 450 -24.95 7.98 3.69
N HIS A 451 -24.88 7.50 4.94
CA HIS A 451 -25.14 6.10 5.31
C HIS A 451 -26.46 5.94 6.06
N ASN A 452 -26.81 6.92 6.89
CA ASN A 452 -28.03 6.97 7.68
C ASN A 452 -29.01 7.99 7.07
N PHE A 453 -30.23 7.56 6.76
CA PHE A 453 -31.29 8.41 6.22
C PHE A 453 -32.47 8.46 7.20
N PHE A 454 -33.18 9.58 7.18
CA PHE A 454 -34.43 9.74 7.91
C PHE A 454 -35.54 10.18 6.97
N ILE A 455 -36.69 9.49 7.05
CA ILE A 455 -37.91 9.86 6.34
C ILE A 455 -38.89 10.39 7.37
N ASN A 456 -39.30 11.64 7.22
CA ASN A 456 -40.28 12.32 8.07
C ASN A 456 -41.53 12.64 7.22
N ASN A 457 -42.72 12.62 7.84
CA ASN A 457 -44.00 12.90 7.17
C ASN A 457 -44.63 14.24 7.55
N GLU A 458 -44.21 14.84 8.66
CA GLU A 458 -44.78 16.07 9.21
C GLU A 458 -43.68 17.12 9.43
N PRO A 459 -43.89 18.39 9.04
CA PRO A 459 -42.94 19.45 9.30
C PRO A 459 -42.90 19.82 10.79
N MET A 460 -41.79 20.39 11.25
CA MET A 460 -41.70 20.97 12.59
C MET A 460 -42.73 22.10 12.74
N ALA A 461 -43.67 21.95 13.66
CA ALA A 461 -44.69 22.96 13.92
C ALA A 461 -44.05 24.31 14.30
N LEU A 462 -44.39 25.38 13.57
CA LEU A 462 -43.97 26.75 13.89
C LEU A 462 -44.51 27.16 15.26
N LYS A 463 -43.63 27.59 16.16
CA LYS A 463 -43.96 28.14 17.47
C LYS A 463 -43.09 29.37 17.71
N GLU A 464 -43.61 30.38 18.39
CA GLU A 464 -42.89 31.65 18.63
C GLU A 464 -41.53 31.46 19.30
N ASN A 465 -41.37 30.39 20.10
CA ASN A 465 -40.15 30.05 20.83
C ASN A 465 -39.43 28.82 20.27
N ASN A 466 -39.38 28.62 18.95
CA ASN A 466 -38.59 27.53 18.34
C ASN A 466 -37.81 27.95 17.09
N VAL A 467 -36.94 27.05 16.62
CA VAL A 467 -36.00 27.31 15.52
C VAL A 467 -36.69 27.75 14.23
N MET A 468 -37.94 27.35 13.99
CA MET A 468 -38.72 27.81 12.83
C MET A 468 -39.01 29.31 12.85
N ALA A 469 -39.06 29.96 14.02
CA ALA A 469 -39.27 31.39 14.13
C ALA A 469 -38.01 32.22 13.77
N ILE A 470 -36.81 31.63 13.77
CA ILE A 470 -35.52 32.31 13.53
C ILE A 470 -34.88 31.98 12.17
N GLU A 471 -35.61 31.38 11.22
CA GLU A 471 -35.08 31.05 9.89
C GLU A 471 -34.43 32.26 9.20
N GLY A 472 -35.10 33.41 9.23
CA GLY A 472 -34.59 34.66 8.63
C GLY A 472 -33.30 35.15 9.30
N SER A 473 -33.30 35.20 10.64
CA SER A 473 -32.15 35.66 11.42
C SER A 473 -30.93 34.74 11.27
N LEU A 474 -31.14 33.43 11.21
CA LEU A 474 -30.06 32.46 10.96
C LEU A 474 -29.45 32.65 9.57
N LYS A 475 -30.29 32.79 8.52
CA LYS A 475 -29.81 33.05 7.16
C LYS A 475 -29.04 34.38 7.05
N HIS A 476 -29.42 35.40 7.81
CA HIS A 476 -28.69 36.65 7.83
C HIS A 476 -27.35 36.53 8.57
N ILE A 477 -27.31 35.87 9.74
CA ILE A 477 -26.08 35.66 10.54
C ILE A 477 -25.02 34.87 9.77
N PHE A 478 -25.42 33.82 9.03
CA PHE A 478 -24.50 33.00 8.23
C PHE A 478 -24.17 33.62 6.87
N ASP A 479 -24.75 34.76 6.49
CA ASP A 479 -24.35 35.48 5.29
C ASP A 479 -22.91 36.00 5.41
N THR A 480 -22.10 35.80 4.37
CA THR A 480 -20.74 36.33 4.26
C THR A 480 -20.66 37.86 4.40
N SER A 481 -21.76 38.55 4.11
CA SER A 481 -21.92 40.01 4.22
C SER A 481 -22.51 40.47 5.56
N PHE A 482 -22.79 39.57 6.51
CA PHE A 482 -23.38 39.92 7.82
C PHE A 482 -22.62 41.02 8.57
N VAL A 483 -21.29 41.14 8.39
CA VAL A 483 -20.51 42.29 8.86
C VAL A 483 -19.79 42.97 7.69
N ASN A 484 -20.59 43.71 6.91
CA ASN A 484 -20.17 44.48 5.75
C ASN A 484 -19.43 45.78 6.13
N ASP A 485 -18.35 46.12 5.42
CA ASP A 485 -17.65 47.41 5.54
C ASP A 485 -18.03 48.30 4.35
N VAL A 486 -18.63 49.46 4.61
CA VAL A 486 -19.15 50.34 3.55
C VAL A 486 -18.33 51.62 3.44
N VAL A 487 -17.68 51.82 2.28
CA VAL A 487 -16.96 53.05 1.97
C VAL A 487 -17.87 53.99 1.17
N ASP A 488 -18.62 54.83 1.86
CA ASP A 488 -19.49 55.85 1.27
C ASP A 488 -18.94 57.28 1.42
N THR A 489 -19.69 58.27 0.92
CA THR A 489 -19.29 59.69 0.98
C THR A 489 -19.19 60.23 2.41
N GLU A 490 -19.97 59.70 3.36
CA GLU A 490 -19.87 60.09 4.77
C GLU A 490 -18.58 59.56 5.38
N MET A 491 -18.28 58.29 5.12
CA MET A 491 -17.07 57.62 5.58
C MET A 491 -15.79 58.27 5.03
N LEU A 492 -15.76 58.59 3.73
CA LEU A 492 -14.66 59.33 3.11
C LEU A 492 -14.47 60.74 3.71
N ARG A 493 -15.56 61.45 4.02
CA ARG A 493 -15.50 62.75 4.72
C ARG A 493 -14.95 62.60 6.13
N PHE A 494 -15.41 61.61 6.88
CA PHE A 494 -14.93 61.33 8.24
C PHE A 494 -13.43 61.03 8.25
N GLN A 495 -12.96 60.13 7.38
CA GLN A 495 -11.54 59.79 7.24
C GLN A 495 -10.67 61.01 6.88
N ASN A 496 -11.16 61.90 6.00
CA ASN A 496 -10.45 63.12 5.60
C ASN A 496 -10.33 64.13 6.74
N VAL A 497 -11.45 64.41 7.45
CA VAL A 497 -11.47 65.29 8.63
C VAL A 497 -10.56 64.75 9.72
N GLN A 498 -10.57 63.44 9.97
CA GLN A 498 -9.74 62.81 10.98
C GLN A 498 -8.25 62.83 10.63
N SER A 499 -7.84 62.68 9.35
CA SER A 499 -6.44 62.95 8.97
C SER A 499 -6.04 64.40 9.18
N LEU A 500 -6.85 65.37 8.74
CA LEU A 500 -6.54 66.79 8.90
C LEU A 500 -6.38 67.17 10.39
N TYR A 501 -7.22 66.61 11.26
CA TYR A 501 -7.14 66.82 12.70
C TYR A 501 -5.86 66.21 13.30
N VAL A 502 -5.52 64.97 12.95
CA VAL A 502 -4.28 64.31 13.40
C VAL A 502 -3.03 65.04 12.88
N ASP A 503 -3.05 65.54 11.65
CA ASP A 503 -1.96 66.34 11.07
C ASP A 503 -1.79 67.68 11.78
N MET A 504 -2.88 68.36 12.16
CA MET A 504 -2.81 69.59 12.97
C MET A 504 -2.24 69.33 14.37
N LEU A 505 -2.64 68.24 15.03
CA LEU A 505 -2.08 67.84 16.32
C LEU A 505 -0.59 67.47 16.22
N ASN A 506 -0.19 66.75 15.17
CA ASN A 506 1.21 66.41 14.91
C ASN A 506 2.09 67.63 14.60
N ARG A 507 1.54 68.70 14.04
CA ARG A 507 2.26 69.97 13.81
C ARG A 507 2.39 70.85 15.06
N SER A 508 1.60 70.59 16.11
CA SER A 508 1.55 71.41 17.33
C SER A 508 2.12 70.70 18.58
N SER A 509 2.60 69.46 18.42
CA SER A 509 3.17 68.63 19.50
C SER A 509 4.69 68.55 19.42
N ASN A 510 5.37 68.88 20.52
CA ASN A 510 6.82 68.68 20.65
C ASN A 510 7.20 67.30 21.22
N ASP A 511 6.28 66.60 21.90
CA ASP A 511 6.58 65.42 22.73
C ASP A 511 6.00 64.09 22.21
N GLY A 512 5.40 64.06 21.02
CA GLY A 512 4.95 62.79 20.43
C GLY A 512 4.15 62.88 19.15
N ARG A 513 4.21 61.81 18.34
CA ARG A 513 3.38 61.62 17.14
C ARG A 513 2.04 60.99 17.53
N TYR A 514 0.94 61.69 17.27
CA TYR A 514 -0.40 61.14 17.27
C TYR A 514 -0.57 60.16 16.10
N VAL A 515 -1.02 58.95 16.40
CA VAL A 515 -1.29 57.90 15.43
C VAL A 515 -2.71 58.07 14.85
N LYS A 516 -2.85 57.93 13.53
CA LYS A 516 -4.15 57.92 12.86
C LYS A 516 -4.88 56.61 13.16
N ASN A 517 -5.93 56.64 13.99
CA ASN A 517 -6.83 55.50 14.16
C ASN A 517 -7.49 55.16 12.81
N SER A 518 -7.63 53.87 12.51
CA SER A 518 -8.43 53.38 11.39
C SER A 518 -9.88 53.18 11.80
N PHE A 519 -10.78 53.52 10.86
CA PHE A 519 -12.22 53.39 11.02
C PHE A 519 -12.81 52.63 9.82
N SER A 520 -13.94 51.99 10.07
CA SER A 520 -14.77 51.22 9.13
C SER A 520 -16.23 51.59 9.36
N LYS A 521 -17.12 51.47 8.36
CA LYS A 521 -18.56 51.74 8.55
C LYS A 521 -19.33 50.44 8.44
N ILE A 522 -19.99 50.04 9.52
CA ILE A 522 -20.83 48.85 9.55
C ILE A 522 -22.24 49.24 9.08
N ALA A 523 -22.70 48.62 7.99
CA ALA A 523 -24.06 48.81 7.47
C ALA A 523 -25.09 47.97 8.22
N ASP A 524 -26.34 48.45 8.33
CA ASP A 524 -27.50 47.73 8.87
C ASP A 524 -27.25 47.04 10.23
N ILE A 525 -26.47 47.69 11.10
CA ILE A 525 -26.11 47.14 12.43
C ILE A 525 -27.33 46.94 13.34
N GLY A 526 -28.40 47.71 13.13
CA GLY A 526 -29.67 47.52 13.83
C GLY A 526 -30.25 46.12 13.57
N GLN A 527 -30.22 45.66 12.32
CA GLN A 527 -30.68 44.33 11.94
C GLN A 527 -29.81 43.24 12.57
N MET A 528 -28.48 43.40 12.61
CA MET A 528 -27.59 42.46 13.30
C MET A 528 -27.96 42.29 14.77
N VAL A 529 -28.25 43.39 15.48
CA VAL A 529 -28.64 43.36 16.90
C VAL A 529 -29.96 42.60 17.09
N ILE A 530 -30.94 42.81 16.21
CA ILE A 530 -32.23 42.09 16.23
C ILE A 530 -32.01 40.59 16.03
N ASP A 531 -31.23 40.20 15.02
CA ASP A 531 -31.03 38.79 14.67
C ASP A 531 -30.24 38.02 15.73
N ILE A 532 -29.20 38.63 16.30
CA ILE A 532 -28.46 38.07 17.44
C ILE A 532 -29.39 37.92 18.65
N ASP A 533 -30.23 38.92 18.96
CA ASP A 533 -31.14 38.83 20.10
C ASP A 533 -32.19 37.73 19.93
N MET A 534 -32.74 37.59 18.72
CA MET A 534 -33.78 36.59 18.41
C MET A 534 -33.23 35.17 18.51
N VAL A 535 -32.03 34.92 17.97
CA VAL A 535 -31.34 33.63 18.10
C VAL A 535 -30.99 33.32 19.57
N CYS A 536 -30.42 34.28 20.29
CA CYS A 536 -30.03 34.13 21.70
C CYS A 536 -31.20 33.92 22.66
N LYS A 537 -32.44 34.22 22.25
CA LYS A 537 -33.66 33.95 23.03
C LYS A 537 -34.21 32.54 22.84
N ILE A 538 -33.92 31.91 21.69
CA ILE A 538 -34.48 30.59 21.31
C ILE A 538 -33.46 29.46 21.49
N LEU A 539 -32.18 29.71 21.22
CA LEU A 539 -31.12 28.70 21.31
C LEU A 539 -30.19 28.99 22.50
N PRO A 540 -29.75 27.95 23.25
CA PRO A 540 -28.94 28.10 24.46
C PRO A 540 -27.45 28.32 24.15
N ILE A 541 -27.12 29.39 23.41
CA ILE A 541 -25.76 29.72 22.95
C ILE A 541 -25.02 30.51 24.05
N LYS A 542 -23.84 30.04 24.47
CA LYS A 542 -23.03 30.69 25.52
C LYS A 542 -22.29 31.92 25.01
N GLU A 543 -21.85 31.89 23.75
CA GLU A 543 -21.16 33.02 23.12
C GLU A 543 -22.07 34.24 22.86
N CYS A 544 -23.37 34.15 23.15
CA CYS A 544 -24.30 35.29 23.10
C CYS A 544 -23.79 36.51 23.88
N ASP A 545 -23.34 36.33 25.12
CA ASP A 545 -22.89 37.46 25.94
C ASP A 545 -21.62 38.12 25.36
N ASN A 546 -20.74 37.33 24.73
CA ASN A 546 -19.53 37.81 24.07
C ASN A 546 -19.86 38.65 22.81
N VAL A 547 -20.78 38.20 21.97
CA VAL A 547 -21.23 38.97 20.80
C VAL A 547 -22.00 40.23 21.22
N LYS A 548 -22.90 40.13 22.21
CA LYS A 548 -23.64 41.29 22.77
C LYS A 548 -22.70 42.33 23.39
N TYR A 549 -21.65 41.89 24.10
CA TYR A 549 -20.59 42.73 24.60
C TYR A 549 -19.84 43.46 23.47
N ASN A 550 -19.41 42.74 22.43
CA ASN A 550 -18.68 43.35 21.32
C ASN A 550 -19.54 44.36 20.54
N LEU A 551 -20.82 44.06 20.31
CA LEU A 551 -21.76 44.97 19.64
C LEU A 551 -22.01 46.26 20.44
N THR A 552 -22.19 46.18 21.76
CA THR A 552 -22.35 47.37 22.61
C THR A 552 -21.07 48.20 22.68
N HIS A 553 -19.91 47.56 22.80
CA HIS A 553 -18.62 48.24 22.93
C HIS A 553 -18.14 48.94 21.65
N LEU A 554 -18.80 48.73 20.49
CA LEU A 554 -18.55 49.53 19.28
C LEU A 554 -18.65 51.03 19.56
N PHE A 555 -19.61 51.45 20.38
CA PHE A 555 -20.01 52.85 20.55
C PHE A 555 -19.19 53.66 21.60
N ASP A 556 -18.41 53.00 22.47
CA ASP A 556 -17.70 53.63 23.61
C ASP A 556 -16.66 54.71 23.26
N SER A 557 -16.29 54.85 21.97
CA SER A 557 -15.21 55.74 21.53
C SER A 557 -15.64 57.20 21.32
N SER A 558 -16.94 57.52 21.48
CA SER A 558 -17.42 58.91 21.49
C SER A 558 -17.56 59.43 22.91
N ARG A 559 -16.93 60.56 23.24
CA ARG A 559 -17.00 61.22 24.58
C ARG A 559 -18.40 61.79 24.94
N SER A 560 -19.46 61.37 24.26
CA SER A 560 -20.83 61.87 24.38
C SER A 560 -21.89 60.78 24.60
N LYS A 561 -21.58 59.49 24.45
CA LYS A 561 -22.49 58.37 24.76
C LYS A 561 -21.82 57.45 25.79
N ALA A 562 -22.20 57.58 27.06
CA ALA A 562 -21.73 56.69 28.11
C ALA A 562 -22.46 55.34 28.04
N ASN A 563 -21.71 54.24 28.19
CA ASN A 563 -22.14 52.85 28.37
C ASN A 563 -23.57 52.51 27.87
N ILE A 564 -23.72 52.31 26.56
CA ILE A 564 -24.98 51.81 25.98
C ILE A 564 -25.19 50.36 26.43
N THR A 565 -26.32 50.05 27.07
CA THR A 565 -26.66 48.66 27.44
C THR A 565 -27.21 47.88 26.25
N TRP A 566 -27.28 46.54 26.34
CA TRP A 566 -27.89 45.72 25.29
C TRP A 566 -29.36 46.11 25.04
N ASP A 567 -30.11 46.40 26.10
CA ASP A 567 -31.54 46.76 26.00
C ASP A 567 -31.73 48.14 25.35
N ASP A 568 -30.84 49.11 25.62
CA ASP A 568 -30.84 50.41 24.94
C ASP A 568 -30.55 50.22 23.44
N LEU A 569 -29.52 49.44 23.10
CA LEU A 569 -29.13 49.16 21.73
C LEU A 569 -30.23 48.41 20.98
N LEU A 570 -30.82 47.38 21.57
CA LEU A 570 -31.93 46.61 21.00
C LEU A 570 -33.18 47.48 20.77
N THR A 571 -33.50 48.37 21.73
CA THR A 571 -34.63 49.30 21.63
C THR A 571 -34.46 50.28 20.47
N GLU A 572 -33.25 50.78 20.23
CA GLU A 572 -32.97 51.68 19.11
C GLU A 572 -32.92 50.92 17.78
N SER A 573 -32.28 49.75 17.77
CA SER A 573 -32.25 48.83 16.62
C SER A 573 -33.64 48.45 16.13
N THR A 574 -34.58 48.17 17.05
CA THR A 574 -35.97 47.82 16.70
C THR A 574 -36.72 49.01 16.08
N LYS A 575 -36.39 50.25 16.44
CA LYS A 575 -36.97 51.44 15.81
C LYS A 575 -36.36 51.74 14.44
N ASN A 576 -35.07 51.44 14.25
CA ASN A 576 -34.34 51.77 13.03
C ASN A 576 -33.41 50.62 12.58
N PRO A 577 -33.94 49.49 12.07
CA PRO A 577 -33.11 48.31 11.73
C PRO A 577 -31.99 48.58 10.73
N ARG A 578 -32.08 49.63 9.92
CA ARG A 578 -31.12 49.99 8.87
C ARG A 578 -30.13 51.09 9.25
N PHE A 579 -30.01 51.42 10.54
CA PHE A 579 -28.97 52.36 10.95
C PHE A 579 -27.58 51.75 10.72
N SER A 580 -26.60 52.61 10.42
CA SER A 580 -25.23 52.23 10.09
C SER A 580 -24.28 53.14 10.87
N GLU A 581 -23.19 52.60 11.41
CA GLU A 581 -22.29 53.35 12.32
C GLU A 581 -20.83 53.31 11.84
N ILE A 582 -20.13 54.45 11.96
CA ILE A 582 -18.67 54.51 11.77
C ILE A 582 -17.98 54.13 13.08
N VAL A 583 -17.24 53.03 13.05
CA VAL A 583 -16.59 52.43 14.23
C VAL A 583 -15.09 52.30 14.01
N GLU A 584 -14.32 52.18 15.09
CA GLU A 584 -12.89 51.87 14.96
C GLU A 584 -12.69 50.47 14.36
N THR A 585 -11.84 50.35 13.34
CA THR A 585 -11.58 49.07 12.64
C THR A 585 -11.05 47.99 13.61
N ARG A 586 -10.40 48.38 14.72
CA ARG A 586 -10.03 47.46 15.80
C ARG A 586 -11.25 46.79 16.43
N LYS A 587 -12.29 47.56 16.77
CA LYS A 587 -13.51 47.04 17.42
C LYS A 587 -14.33 46.18 16.44
N MET A 588 -14.41 46.58 15.17
CA MET A 588 -14.99 45.75 14.11
C MET A 588 -14.27 44.40 13.98
N ARG A 589 -12.92 44.38 14.08
CA ARG A 589 -12.16 43.12 14.09
C ARG A 589 -12.48 42.26 15.31
N SER A 590 -12.63 42.85 16.50
CA SER A 590 -13.05 42.13 17.71
C SER A 590 -14.46 41.55 17.58
N LEU A 591 -15.41 42.28 16.99
CA LEU A 591 -16.74 41.74 16.67
C LEU A 591 -16.65 40.54 15.71
N LYS A 592 -15.89 40.65 14.60
CA LYS A 592 -15.69 39.51 13.69
C LYS A 592 -15.08 38.31 14.42
N GLN A 593 -14.09 38.52 15.28
CA GLN A 593 -13.48 37.46 16.09
C GLN A 593 -14.44 36.82 17.11
N ALA A 594 -15.42 37.56 17.64
CA ALA A 594 -16.46 37.04 18.53
C ALA A 594 -17.58 36.28 17.77
N LEU A 595 -17.82 36.62 16.50
CA LEU A 595 -18.84 35.97 15.68
C LEU A 595 -18.43 34.55 15.23
N GLU A 596 -17.15 34.26 15.03
CA GLU A 596 -16.68 32.92 14.65
C GLU A 596 -17.05 31.82 15.67
N PRO A 597 -16.71 31.91 16.97
CA PRO A 597 -17.11 30.89 17.95
C PRO A 597 -18.63 30.86 18.16
N PHE A 598 -19.31 32.01 18.08
CA PHE A 598 -20.77 32.09 18.11
C PHE A 598 -21.43 31.33 16.95
N LYS A 599 -20.98 31.54 15.70
CA LYS A 599 -21.44 30.77 14.52
C LYS A 599 -21.19 29.27 14.68
N SER A 600 -20.05 28.89 15.27
CA SER A 600 -19.69 27.49 15.49
C SER A 600 -20.62 26.81 16.52
N GLU A 601 -20.84 27.43 17.69
CA GLU A 601 -21.77 26.93 18.71
C GLU A 601 -23.21 26.91 18.17
N LEU A 602 -23.61 27.94 17.42
CA LEU A 602 -24.91 28.05 16.77
C LEU A 602 -25.17 26.94 15.75
N LYS A 603 -24.18 26.61 14.92
CA LYS A 603 -24.25 25.45 14.01
C LYS A 603 -24.41 24.15 14.79
N SER A 604 -23.66 23.97 15.89
CA SER A 604 -23.75 22.77 16.73
C SER A 604 -25.12 22.59 17.36
N GLU A 605 -25.73 23.63 17.93
CA GLU A 605 -27.07 23.52 18.52
C GLU A 605 -28.16 23.34 17.46
N LEU A 606 -27.99 23.90 16.26
CA LEU A 606 -28.89 23.66 15.14
C LEU A 606 -28.84 22.19 14.69
N VAL A 607 -27.65 21.58 14.62
CA VAL A 607 -27.47 20.13 14.37
C VAL A 607 -28.17 19.29 15.45
N ASN A 608 -28.03 19.65 16.74
CA ASN A 608 -28.72 18.96 17.84
C ASN A 608 -30.25 18.96 17.67
N VAL A 609 -30.84 20.12 17.31
CA VAL A 609 -32.30 20.26 17.10
C VAL A 609 -32.78 19.41 15.92
N ILE A 610 -32.03 19.38 14.82
CA ILE A 610 -32.39 18.62 13.62
C ILE A 610 -32.27 17.12 13.87
N SER A 611 -31.17 16.68 14.48
CA SER A 611 -30.96 15.27 14.82
C SER A 611 -32.09 14.74 15.71
N LYS A 612 -32.54 15.53 16.69
CA LYS A 612 -33.69 15.21 17.52
C LYS A 612 -35.01 15.17 16.73
N TYR A 613 -35.25 16.12 15.84
CA TYR A 613 -36.45 16.11 14.99
C TYR A 613 -36.50 14.88 14.07
N GLN A 614 -35.35 14.49 13.52
CA GLN A 614 -35.17 13.27 12.72
C GLN A 614 -35.46 12.01 13.57
N SER A 615 -34.89 11.90 14.78
CA SER A 615 -35.09 10.74 15.66
C SER A 615 -36.50 10.59 16.20
N ASP A 616 -37.15 11.69 16.60
CA ASP A 616 -38.42 11.65 17.32
C ASP A 616 -39.61 11.39 16.39
N ASN A 617 -39.52 11.76 15.11
CA ASN A 617 -40.64 11.77 14.16
C ASN A 617 -40.41 10.96 12.87
N GLY A 618 -39.21 10.40 12.68
CA GLY A 618 -38.82 9.75 11.43
C GLY A 618 -38.74 8.23 11.51
N VAL A 619 -38.75 7.57 10.35
CA VAL A 619 -38.23 6.20 10.20
C VAL A 619 -36.79 6.32 9.75
N LYS A 620 -35.87 5.69 10.48
CA LYS A 620 -34.46 5.61 10.11
C LYS A 620 -34.26 4.51 9.06
N ILE A 621 -33.42 4.77 8.07
CA ILE A 621 -32.90 3.76 7.14
C ILE A 621 -31.37 3.79 7.25
N THR A 622 -30.78 2.67 7.66
CA THR A 622 -29.34 2.54 7.85
C THR A 622 -28.75 1.69 6.72
N LEU A 623 -27.83 2.21 5.93
CA LEU A 623 -27.13 1.43 4.91
C LEU A 623 -26.01 0.59 5.54
N THR A 624 -25.91 -0.67 5.13
CA THR A 624 -24.89 -1.63 5.62
C THR A 624 -23.78 -1.86 4.59
N ASN A 625 -22.74 -2.62 4.97
CA ASN A 625 -21.67 -3.06 4.06
C ASN A 625 -20.89 -1.95 3.32
N GLN A 626 -20.66 -0.81 3.99
CA GLN A 626 -19.96 0.37 3.42
C GLN A 626 -20.70 1.02 2.23
N SER A 627 -21.98 0.70 2.03
CA SER A 627 -22.82 1.41 1.08
C SER A 627 -23.19 2.80 1.58
N TYR A 628 -23.08 3.79 0.69
CA TYR A 628 -23.52 5.16 0.89
C TYR A 628 -24.29 5.65 -0.34
N VAL A 629 -25.13 6.68 -0.18
CA VAL A 629 -25.61 7.46 -1.32
C VAL A 629 -24.78 8.75 -1.41
N ASP A 630 -24.27 9.04 -2.60
CA ASP A 630 -23.67 10.34 -2.91
C ASP A 630 -24.78 11.40 -3.05
N MET A 631 -24.79 12.35 -2.12
CA MET A 631 -25.74 13.46 -2.08
C MET A 631 -25.31 14.63 -2.98
N ALA A 632 -24.07 14.69 -3.46
CA ALA A 632 -23.56 15.81 -4.26
C ALA A 632 -24.42 16.16 -5.49
N PRO A 633 -24.98 15.20 -6.27
CA PRO A 633 -25.86 15.53 -7.39
C PRO A 633 -27.16 16.22 -6.97
N LEU A 634 -27.72 15.85 -5.81
CA LEU A 634 -28.97 16.40 -5.27
C LEU A 634 -28.79 17.82 -4.72
N VAL A 635 -27.59 18.06 -4.19
CA VAL A 635 -27.11 19.30 -3.59
C VAL A 635 -26.77 20.32 -4.67
N MET A 636 -25.93 19.94 -5.65
CA MET A 636 -25.49 20.79 -6.74
C MET A 636 -26.62 21.19 -7.71
N SER A 637 -27.63 20.34 -7.92
CA SER A 637 -28.74 20.62 -8.84
C SER A 637 -29.75 21.65 -8.33
N ASN A 638 -29.94 21.75 -7.01
CA ASN A 638 -30.99 22.58 -6.39
C ASN A 638 -30.49 23.93 -5.86
N SER A 639 -29.36 24.45 -6.38
CA SER A 639 -28.68 25.67 -5.90
C SER A 639 -28.23 25.64 -4.42
N MET A 640 -28.31 24.48 -3.75
CA MET A 640 -27.77 24.26 -2.41
C MET A 640 -26.26 24.02 -2.49
N ARG A 641 -25.47 25.06 -2.78
CA ARG A 641 -24.03 24.98 -2.50
C ARG A 641 -23.85 24.93 -0.99
N PHE A 642 -23.16 23.93 -0.44
CA PHE A 642 -22.80 23.86 0.98
C PHE A 642 -21.67 24.85 1.35
N ASP A 643 -21.89 26.13 1.06
CA ASP A 643 -21.32 27.21 1.86
C ASP A 643 -22.08 27.32 3.20
N GLU A 644 -21.72 28.28 4.05
CA GLU A 644 -22.38 28.49 5.36
C GLU A 644 -23.90 28.64 5.24
N ASN A 645 -24.39 29.32 4.21
CA ASN A 645 -25.82 29.51 3.96
C ASN A 645 -26.48 28.25 3.37
N GLY A 646 -25.75 27.44 2.60
CA GLY A 646 -26.20 26.15 2.10
C GLY A 646 -26.63 25.18 3.19
N TYR A 647 -25.82 25.03 4.24
CA TYR A 647 -26.17 24.18 5.39
C TYR A 647 -27.47 24.65 6.04
N ILE A 648 -27.63 25.95 6.30
CA ILE A 648 -28.85 26.51 6.89
C ILE A 648 -30.08 26.25 6.01
N ASN A 649 -29.97 26.45 4.69
CA ASN A 649 -31.07 26.16 3.76
C ASN A 649 -31.44 24.66 3.73
N TYR A 650 -30.45 23.76 3.74
CA TYR A 650 -30.68 22.32 3.80
C TYR A 650 -31.35 21.90 5.12
N TYR A 651 -30.87 22.44 6.24
CA TYR A 651 -31.42 22.23 7.57
C TYR A 651 -32.89 22.67 7.68
N PHE A 652 -33.23 23.86 7.18
CA PHE A 652 -34.62 24.29 7.13
C PHE A 652 -35.48 23.49 6.14
N ALA A 653 -34.92 22.92 5.07
CA ALA A 653 -35.65 22.01 4.19
C ALA A 653 -35.98 20.66 4.88
N ILE A 654 -35.12 20.18 5.79
CA ILE A 654 -35.43 19.03 6.67
C ILE A 654 -36.60 19.38 7.61
N LEU A 655 -36.49 20.50 8.32
CA LEU A 655 -37.51 20.91 9.30
C LEU A 655 -38.87 21.27 8.66
N ASN A 656 -38.88 21.87 7.47
CA ASN A 656 -40.09 22.15 6.70
C ASN A 656 -40.66 20.93 5.95
N ASN A 657 -40.03 19.76 6.05
CA ASN A 657 -40.40 18.55 5.31
C ASN A 657 -40.54 18.83 3.79
N SER A 658 -39.57 19.55 3.23
CA SER A 658 -39.63 20.13 1.88
C SER A 658 -38.38 19.83 1.04
N ILE A 659 -37.73 18.70 1.30
CA ILE A 659 -36.50 18.31 0.59
C ILE A 659 -36.88 17.90 -0.84
N PRO A 660 -36.37 18.58 -1.88
CA PRO A 660 -36.82 18.39 -3.27
C PRO A 660 -36.36 17.06 -3.89
N ALA A 661 -35.43 16.35 -3.24
CA ALA A 661 -34.83 15.13 -3.74
C ALA A 661 -35.67 13.87 -3.43
N ASN A 662 -35.93 13.07 -4.47
CA ASN A 662 -36.27 11.67 -4.31
C ASN A 662 -34.97 10.86 -4.16
N ILE A 663 -34.66 10.41 -2.94
CA ILE A 663 -33.58 9.43 -2.73
C ILE A 663 -34.17 8.05 -3.01
N ASN A 664 -33.55 7.31 -3.93
CA ASN A 664 -33.96 5.94 -4.27
C ASN A 664 -33.00 4.95 -3.59
N ILE A 665 -33.48 4.23 -2.58
CA ILE A 665 -32.71 3.22 -1.85
C ILE A 665 -33.21 1.84 -2.27
N VAL A 666 -32.37 1.08 -2.98
CA VAL A 666 -32.68 -0.29 -3.41
C VAL A 666 -31.68 -1.26 -2.78
N GLY A 667 -32.19 -2.31 -2.13
CA GLY A 667 -31.34 -3.31 -1.49
C GLY A 667 -32.09 -4.39 -0.74
N SER A 668 -31.34 -5.33 -0.16
CA SER A 668 -31.90 -6.40 0.68
C SER A 668 -31.94 -5.98 2.15
N VAL A 669 -33.05 -6.26 2.83
CA VAL A 669 -33.24 -5.93 4.24
C VAL A 669 -32.46 -6.90 5.11
N SER A 670 -31.57 -6.36 5.94
CA SER A 670 -30.69 -7.13 6.82
C SER A 670 -31.19 -7.23 8.27
N ASP A 671 -31.85 -6.19 8.76
CA ASP A 671 -32.33 -6.09 10.14
C ASP A 671 -33.43 -5.01 10.25
N ILE A 672 -34.31 -5.12 11.24
CA ILE A 672 -35.47 -4.24 11.43
C ILE A 672 -35.69 -4.01 12.92
N LEU A 673 -35.79 -2.75 13.33
CA LEU A 673 -36.24 -2.35 14.66
C LEU A 673 -37.62 -1.72 14.57
N TYR A 674 -38.46 -2.04 15.55
CA TYR A 674 -39.80 -1.51 15.70
C TYR A 674 -39.86 -0.62 16.96
N HIS A 675 -40.73 0.40 16.93
CA HIS A 675 -41.00 1.20 18.13
C HIS A 675 -41.47 0.30 19.27
N LYS A 676 -40.89 0.47 20.47
CA LYS A 676 -41.34 -0.22 21.67
C LYS A 676 -42.72 0.30 22.08
N VAL A 677 -43.73 -0.56 22.04
CA VAL A 677 -45.03 -0.28 22.62
C VAL A 677 -44.93 -0.42 24.14
N GLU A 678 -44.81 0.70 24.85
CA GLU A 678 -45.00 0.73 26.29
C GLU A 678 -46.50 0.65 26.61
N ASN A 679 -46.89 -0.42 27.33
CA ASN A 679 -48.26 -0.85 27.64
C ASN A 679 -49.03 -1.50 26.47
N SER A 680 -48.98 -2.84 26.41
CA SER A 680 -50.18 -3.61 26.11
C SER A 680 -50.41 -4.66 27.19
N ASP A 681 -51.54 -4.51 27.92
CA ASP A 681 -52.13 -5.63 28.63
C ASP A 681 -52.45 -6.76 27.63
N ARG A 682 -52.46 -8.00 28.13
CA ARG A 682 -52.67 -9.18 27.26
C ARG A 682 -53.96 -9.04 26.46
N HIS A 683 -53.84 -9.32 25.15
CA HIS A 683 -54.90 -9.25 24.13
C HIS A 683 -55.17 -7.86 23.53
N ASN A 684 -54.21 -7.33 22.77
CA ASN A 684 -54.43 -7.04 21.35
C ASN A 684 -53.07 -6.98 20.60
N LEU A 685 -53.06 -7.46 19.34
CA LEU A 685 -51.85 -7.59 18.52
C LEU A 685 -51.75 -6.40 17.54
N GLU A 686 -51.82 -5.17 18.06
CA GLU A 686 -52.00 -3.97 17.24
C GLU A 686 -50.67 -3.27 16.90
N THR A 687 -50.37 -3.29 15.59
CA THR A 687 -49.44 -2.40 14.86
C THR A 687 -48.03 -2.23 15.43
N GLN A 688 -47.14 -3.17 15.10
CA GLN A 688 -45.69 -2.91 15.13
C GLN A 688 -45.36 -1.89 14.03
N SER A 689 -44.91 -0.68 14.41
CA SER A 689 -44.43 0.31 13.46
C SER A 689 -42.91 0.32 13.40
N ILE A 690 -42.35 0.32 12.19
CA ILE A 690 -40.89 0.30 11.97
C ILE A 690 -40.29 1.61 12.46
N SER A 691 -39.17 1.54 13.17
CA SER A 691 -38.38 2.70 13.64
C SER A 691 -36.99 2.80 12.99
N ASP A 692 -36.35 1.66 12.70
CA ASP A 692 -35.07 1.59 11.97
C ASP A 692 -35.11 0.40 11.00
N LEU A 693 -34.65 0.60 9.77
CA LEU A 693 -34.57 -0.41 8.72
C LEU A 693 -33.14 -0.48 8.19
N LYS A 694 -32.45 -1.61 8.36
CA LYS A 694 -31.08 -1.78 7.86
C LYS A 694 -31.08 -2.41 6.48
N VAL A 695 -30.64 -1.67 5.46
CA VAL A 695 -30.66 -2.10 4.05
C VAL A 695 -29.24 -2.28 3.53
N ASN A 696 -28.93 -3.48 3.03
CA ASN A 696 -27.73 -3.74 2.24
C ASN A 696 -27.97 -3.21 0.82
N ALA A 697 -27.70 -1.92 0.61
CA ALA A 697 -27.89 -1.23 -0.66
C ALA A 697 -26.71 -1.50 -1.60
N ASN A 698 -26.77 -2.62 -2.33
CA ASN A 698 -25.86 -2.91 -3.42
C ASN A 698 -26.61 -2.76 -4.75
N HIS A 699 -26.03 -2.03 -5.71
CA HIS A 699 -26.61 -1.83 -7.05
C HIS A 699 -26.91 -3.16 -7.77
N HIS A 700 -26.18 -4.24 -7.48
CA HIS A 700 -26.46 -5.58 -8.02
C HIS A 700 -27.78 -6.19 -7.53
N TYR A 701 -28.38 -5.67 -6.44
CA TYR A 701 -29.73 -6.04 -6.00
C TYR A 701 -30.84 -5.21 -6.67
N ASN A 702 -30.50 -4.20 -7.50
CA ASN A 702 -31.48 -3.47 -8.29
C ASN A 702 -31.93 -4.32 -9.50
N LEU A 703 -32.86 -5.24 -9.22
CA LEU A 703 -33.42 -6.18 -10.18
C LEU A 703 -34.50 -5.53 -11.06
N ASP A 704 -34.12 -4.48 -11.79
CA ASP A 704 -34.95 -3.88 -12.83
C ASP A 704 -35.16 -4.91 -13.96
N GLU A 705 -36.39 -5.04 -14.49
CA GLU A 705 -36.79 -6.19 -15.32
C GLU A 705 -35.91 -6.39 -16.58
N ASN A 706 -35.31 -5.32 -17.08
CA ASN A 706 -34.45 -5.33 -18.27
C ASN A 706 -32.97 -5.67 -17.99
N GLN A 707 -32.51 -5.66 -16.73
CA GLN A 707 -31.11 -5.94 -16.35
C GLN A 707 -30.95 -7.21 -15.49
N GLN A 708 -32.06 -7.89 -15.20
CA GLN A 708 -32.16 -9.00 -14.24
C GLN A 708 -31.24 -10.20 -14.53
N LEU A 709 -30.70 -10.35 -15.74
CA LEU A 709 -29.84 -11.47 -16.12
C LEU A 709 -28.35 -11.27 -15.78
N SER A 710 -27.83 -10.04 -15.89
CA SER A 710 -26.39 -9.76 -15.69
C SER A 710 -26.02 -9.70 -14.21
N SER A 711 -26.77 -8.96 -13.39
CA SER A 711 -26.50 -8.81 -11.96
C SER A 711 -26.60 -10.15 -11.21
N ASN A 712 -27.63 -10.95 -11.51
CA ASN A 712 -27.80 -12.29 -10.95
C ASN A 712 -26.66 -13.25 -11.35
N LEU A 713 -26.19 -13.19 -12.59
CA LEU A 713 -25.06 -13.99 -13.05
C LEU A 713 -23.77 -13.61 -12.29
N LEU A 714 -23.53 -12.32 -12.03
CA LEU A 714 -22.36 -11.85 -11.30
C LEU A 714 -22.37 -12.31 -9.84
N ILE A 715 -23.51 -12.26 -9.17
CA ILE A 715 -23.73 -12.81 -7.81
C ILE A 715 -23.43 -14.33 -7.79
N ILE A 716 -23.90 -15.08 -8.78
CA ILE A 716 -23.63 -16.53 -8.88
C ILE A 716 -22.14 -16.81 -9.13
N ILE A 717 -21.51 -16.10 -10.08
CA ILE A 717 -20.06 -16.22 -10.36
C ILE A 717 -19.24 -15.92 -9.11
N ASN A 718 -19.64 -14.90 -8.34
CA ASN A 718 -18.99 -14.52 -7.09
C ASN A 718 -18.96 -15.66 -6.06
N VAL A 719 -20.14 -16.23 -5.77
CA VAL A 719 -20.28 -17.36 -4.83
C VAL A 719 -19.49 -18.58 -5.33
N ILE A 720 -19.59 -18.91 -6.63
CA ILE A 720 -18.84 -20.03 -7.24
C ILE A 720 -17.33 -19.81 -7.10
N MET A 721 -16.83 -18.60 -7.37
CA MET A 721 -15.39 -18.32 -7.26
C MET A 721 -14.89 -18.44 -5.82
N PHE A 722 -15.64 -17.94 -4.84
CA PHE A 722 -15.28 -18.08 -3.43
C PHE A 722 -15.24 -19.56 -2.97
N VAL A 723 -16.25 -20.35 -3.36
CA VAL A 723 -16.27 -21.80 -3.11
C VAL A 723 -15.12 -22.51 -3.81
N MET A 724 -14.80 -22.13 -5.06
CA MET A 724 -13.68 -22.72 -5.80
C MET A 724 -12.32 -22.39 -5.19
N THR A 725 -12.05 -21.14 -4.79
CA THR A 725 -10.76 -20.77 -4.18
C THR A 725 -10.57 -21.42 -2.81
N THR A 726 -11.62 -21.51 -2.00
CA THR A 726 -11.58 -22.18 -0.68
C THR A 726 -11.37 -23.70 -0.82
N LEU A 727 -12.06 -24.36 -1.76
CA LEU A 727 -11.82 -25.78 -2.08
C LEU A 727 -10.41 -26.03 -2.62
N ILE A 728 -9.89 -25.16 -3.50
CA ILE A 728 -8.51 -25.24 -4.00
C ILE A 728 -7.52 -25.15 -2.83
N ALA A 729 -7.72 -24.23 -1.89
CA ALA A 729 -6.89 -24.12 -0.70
C ALA A 729 -6.95 -25.41 0.13
N MET A 730 -8.16 -25.87 0.50
CA MET A 730 -8.36 -27.04 1.37
C MET A 730 -7.78 -28.33 0.77
N ILE A 731 -8.05 -28.61 -0.50
CA ILE A 731 -7.54 -29.81 -1.20
C ILE A 731 -6.01 -29.78 -1.30
N ASN A 732 -5.41 -28.60 -1.52
CA ASN A 732 -3.96 -28.48 -1.58
C ASN A 732 -3.30 -28.53 -0.21
N ALA A 733 -3.95 -28.04 0.86
CA ALA A 733 -3.49 -28.20 2.24
C ALA A 733 -3.41 -29.69 2.64
N VAL A 734 -4.49 -30.46 2.41
CA VAL A 734 -4.52 -31.91 2.70
C VAL A 734 -3.42 -32.64 1.93
N LYS A 735 -3.28 -32.38 0.62
CA LYS A 735 -2.22 -32.98 -0.21
C LYS A 735 -0.81 -32.55 0.21
N LEU A 736 -0.63 -31.32 0.68
CA LEU A 736 0.65 -30.81 1.20
C LEU A 736 1.06 -31.57 2.46
N VAL A 737 0.14 -31.73 3.41
CA VAL A 737 0.36 -32.50 4.66
C VAL A 737 0.68 -33.96 4.32
N GLN A 738 -0.16 -34.64 3.53
CA GLN A 738 0.03 -36.03 3.13
C GLN A 738 1.41 -36.27 2.48
N LYS A 739 1.78 -35.46 1.48
CA LYS A 739 3.09 -35.57 0.80
C LYS A 739 4.26 -35.30 1.73
N THR A 740 4.12 -34.35 2.66
CA THR A 740 5.18 -34.02 3.63
C THR A 740 5.40 -35.17 4.62
N ILE A 741 4.32 -35.82 5.09
CA ILE A 741 4.38 -37.02 5.93
C ILE A 741 5.06 -38.18 5.17
N ILE A 742 4.64 -38.45 3.92
CA ILE A 742 5.25 -39.49 3.08
C ILE A 742 6.75 -39.25 2.89
N ASN A 743 7.16 -38.03 2.55
CA ASN A 743 8.59 -37.71 2.38
C ASN A 743 9.37 -37.85 3.69
N ARG A 744 8.80 -37.45 4.84
CA ARG A 744 9.44 -37.60 6.16
C ARG A 744 9.60 -39.06 6.54
N ASN A 745 8.63 -39.92 6.22
CA ASN A 745 8.72 -41.36 6.46
C ASN A 745 9.75 -42.02 5.53
N ARG A 746 9.73 -41.72 4.22
CA ARG A 746 10.77 -42.15 3.25
C ARG A 746 12.17 -41.81 3.77
N SER A 747 12.40 -40.57 4.23
CA SER A 747 13.71 -40.17 4.75
C SER A 747 14.12 -40.96 6.01
N LYS A 748 13.19 -41.29 6.91
CA LYS A 748 13.48 -42.15 8.08
C LYS A 748 13.83 -43.58 7.67
N GLU A 749 13.11 -44.14 6.71
CA GLU A 749 13.34 -45.50 6.21
C GLU A 749 14.71 -45.61 5.51
N ILE A 750 15.10 -44.60 4.73
CA ILE A 750 16.44 -44.52 4.10
C ILE A 750 17.55 -44.39 5.15
N ILE A 751 17.37 -43.53 6.16
CA ILE A 751 18.32 -43.40 7.28
C ILE A 751 18.51 -44.75 7.97
N LYS A 752 17.42 -45.46 8.28
CA LYS A 752 17.48 -46.79 8.89
C LYS A 752 18.19 -47.79 7.97
N TYR A 753 17.85 -47.83 6.68
CA TYR A 753 18.47 -48.72 5.71
C TYR A 753 19.99 -48.55 5.58
N TYR A 754 20.50 -47.31 5.72
CA TYR A 754 21.93 -47.05 5.76
C TYR A 754 22.57 -47.37 7.11
N GLN A 755 21.88 -47.15 8.24
CA GLN A 755 22.32 -47.61 9.56
C GLN A 755 22.48 -49.13 9.61
N ASP A 756 21.49 -49.88 9.13
CA ASP A 756 21.47 -51.35 9.12
C ASP A 756 22.54 -51.97 8.18
N ARG A 757 23.25 -51.16 7.37
CA ARG A 757 24.31 -51.56 6.42
C ARG A 757 25.72 -51.07 6.77
N LEU A 758 25.85 -50.24 7.81
CA LEU A 758 27.13 -49.72 8.31
C LEU A 758 27.52 -50.34 9.66
N ILE A 759 26.74 -51.33 10.12
CA ILE A 759 27.03 -52.30 11.17
C ILE A 759 27.51 -53.58 10.50
#